data_AF-A0A8J6RDU9-F1
#
_entry.id   AF-A0A8J6RDU9-F1
#
_cell.length_a   1.000
_cell.length_b   1.000
_cell.length_c   1.000
_cell.angle_alpha   90.00
_cell.angle_beta   90.00
_cell.angle_gamma   90.00
#
_symmetry.space_group_name_H-M   'P 1'
#
loop_
_entity.id
_entity.type
_entity.pdbx_description
1 polymer ?
#
loop_
_entity_poly.entity_id
_entity_poly.type
_entity_poly.pdbx_seq_one_letter_code
_entity_poly.pdbx_strand_id
1 'polypeptide(L)'
;MPSFTPFDRAQPRAAYITHIGKCLPGEPIANDEMEAYLGQVGDRPSRVKARILKSNGIQQRYYALDRQQQTTLSNSQMAAAAVRDTLTQAELDPKTIDLLACATTWPDLLVPGFASMVHGELPELASVEATSHQGVCCAGVAALKYVAAQVQLGQKRQAIAVSSELASRLFKHTRFEAETAHRAGAALPFDTEFLRWMLSDGAGACLVSDRPSASGLSLKVEWIESVSHANSHPLCMYAGVDSPTALTSWMDFPNQGAAAAAGALNLRQNIRLLDQVVQLGVEGWIRLIEAGRVHPDQVDWLLCHYSSHFFRSQIINLLEQAGCMIPEERWFTNLYTRGNTGCASIYLMLEELFNSGKLRAGQQIFCFVPESGRFTTAYLLLTVVEATGPSQGSNPTLLPATAAIAPPDCSPSPTTALEAETESTVSEALLRQLMLVWLTFERELRSVPIVRRLHRGEFTLADYRALLRALRPQVVDGARWIARAASNMTDFELRSHLIGHARDEHRDFQMLERDYVSVGGQLEEILEAEQNLGSEALSAFIFQRASRENPIDLLGSIFIVEGLGNRMAGQWAALIQQSLGLDKTQISFLNYHGENDEAHVQKLDAFLNADWMTAAIAARIVKTAQVTARLYRLQLEEIDL
;
A
#
# COMPACT_ATOMS: atom_id res chain seq x y z
N MET A 1 -27.24 39.16 -5.09
CA MET A 1 -27.36 37.72 -5.38
C MET A 1 -26.36 37.38 -6.46
N PRO A 2 -25.38 36.50 -6.23
CA PRO A 2 -24.52 36.05 -7.31
C PRO A 2 -25.35 35.18 -8.25
N SER A 3 -25.29 35.49 -9.55
CA SER A 3 -25.98 34.75 -10.60
C SER A 3 -25.38 33.35 -10.71
N PHE A 4 -26.10 32.33 -10.27
CA PHE A 4 -25.83 30.95 -10.67
C PHE A 4 -26.08 30.86 -12.18
N THR A 5 -25.02 30.88 -12.97
CA THR A 5 -25.09 30.61 -14.41
C THR A 5 -25.49 29.14 -14.57
N PRO A 6 -26.46 28.80 -15.44
CA PRO A 6 -26.85 27.41 -15.65
C PRO A 6 -25.65 26.60 -16.16
N PHE A 7 -25.42 25.42 -15.58
CA PHE A 7 -24.42 24.47 -16.05
C PHE A 7 -24.76 24.07 -17.49
N ASP A 8 -24.07 24.68 -18.45
CA ASP A 8 -23.92 24.10 -19.78
C ASP A 8 -23.30 22.71 -19.61
N ARG A 9 -23.75 21.69 -20.36
CA ARG A 9 -23.22 20.32 -20.23
C ARG A 9 -21.75 20.34 -20.65
N ALA A 10 -20.86 20.57 -19.70
CA ALA A 10 -19.46 20.80 -19.96
C ALA A 10 -18.84 19.55 -20.59
N GLN A 11 -18.22 19.73 -21.75
CA GLN A 11 -17.36 18.71 -22.33
C GLN A 11 -16.24 18.35 -21.33
N PRO A 12 -15.84 17.07 -21.24
CA PRO A 12 -14.78 16.65 -20.33
C PRO A 12 -13.51 17.48 -20.58
N ARG A 13 -12.97 18.06 -19.51
CA ARG A 13 -11.73 18.85 -19.54
C ARG A 13 -10.57 18.01 -18.99
N ALA A 14 -9.34 18.39 -19.33
CA ALA A 14 -8.17 17.89 -18.63
C ALA A 14 -7.95 18.72 -17.35
N ALA A 15 -7.31 18.12 -16.34
CA ALA A 15 -6.87 18.83 -15.14
C ALA A 15 -5.34 18.89 -15.12
N TYR A 16 -4.80 20.05 -14.77
CA TYR A 16 -3.37 20.31 -14.72
C TYR A 16 -3.00 20.90 -13.37
N ILE A 17 -2.04 20.30 -12.67
CA ILE A 17 -1.37 20.95 -11.55
C ILE A 17 -0.42 21.97 -12.15
N THR A 18 -0.70 23.25 -11.97
CA THR A 18 0.07 24.34 -12.60
C THR A 18 1.12 24.93 -11.67
N HIS A 19 0.83 24.96 -10.36
CA HIS A 19 1.71 25.49 -9.33
C HIS A 19 1.59 24.67 -8.06
N ILE A 20 2.68 24.57 -7.31
CA ILE A 20 2.72 23.83 -6.05
C ILE A 20 3.48 24.67 -5.02
N GLY A 21 2.83 24.97 -3.90
CA GLY A 21 3.43 25.68 -2.78
C GLY A 21 3.61 24.81 -1.55
N LYS A 22 4.44 25.27 -0.62
CA LYS A 22 4.75 24.57 0.63
C LYS A 22 4.80 25.48 1.85
N CYS A 23 4.62 24.89 3.02
CA CYS A 23 4.97 25.50 4.30
C CYS A 23 5.65 24.46 5.19
N LEU A 24 6.88 24.76 5.61
CA LEU A 24 7.61 23.99 6.62
C LEU A 24 7.79 24.90 7.84
N PRO A 25 7.26 24.54 9.02
CA PRO A 25 7.25 25.45 10.16
C PRO A 25 8.64 25.56 10.80
N GLY A 26 9.12 26.80 10.95
CA GLY A 26 10.39 27.10 11.60
C GLY A 26 11.62 26.58 10.83
N GLU A 27 12.74 26.50 11.54
CA GLU A 27 14.00 25.96 11.01
C GLU A 27 14.02 24.42 11.02
N PRO A 28 14.82 23.77 10.17
CA PRO A 28 15.02 22.33 10.24
C PRO A 28 15.59 21.92 11.61
N ILE A 29 14.96 20.91 12.22
CA ILE A 29 15.31 20.38 13.54
C ILE A 29 16.07 19.06 13.36
N ALA A 30 17.28 19.00 13.90
CA ALA A 30 18.11 17.81 13.86
C ALA A 30 17.64 16.72 14.85
N ASN A 31 18.08 15.48 14.61
CA ASN A 31 17.72 14.29 15.39
C ASN A 31 18.02 14.40 16.90
N ASP A 32 19.12 15.06 17.26
CA ASP A 32 19.56 15.27 18.64
C ASP A 32 18.71 16.34 19.36
N GLU A 33 18.14 17.29 18.63
CA GLU A 33 17.34 18.38 19.18
C GLU A 33 15.85 18.07 19.32
N MET A 34 15.31 17.14 18.51
CA MET A 34 13.86 16.92 18.40
C MET A 34 13.14 16.65 19.74
N GLU A 35 13.80 15.97 20.67
CA GLU A 35 13.22 15.63 21.98
C GLU A 35 13.09 16.85 22.88
N ALA A 36 13.85 17.92 22.64
CA ALA A 36 13.67 19.19 23.33
C ALA A 36 12.37 19.92 22.91
N TYR A 37 11.81 19.58 21.74
CA TYR A 37 10.52 20.11 21.27
C TYR A 37 9.35 19.22 21.72
N LEU A 38 9.52 17.90 21.68
CA LEU A 38 8.47 16.94 22.08
C LEU A 38 8.42 16.65 23.58
N GLY A 39 9.48 17.01 24.31
CA GLY A 39 9.65 16.79 25.73
C GLY A 39 9.97 15.33 26.11
N GLN A 40 10.66 15.19 27.23
CA GLN A 40 10.95 13.91 27.85
C GLN A 40 9.74 13.43 28.65
N VAL A 41 9.34 12.18 28.47
CA VAL A 41 8.21 11.59 29.22
C VAL A 41 8.73 11.13 30.58
N GLY A 42 8.19 11.72 31.65
CA GLY A 42 8.61 11.42 33.02
C GLY A 42 10.07 11.78 33.29
N ASP A 43 10.54 12.90 32.73
CA ASP A 43 11.91 13.43 32.90
C ASP A 43 13.02 12.44 32.52
N ARG A 44 12.73 11.56 31.55
CA ARG A 44 13.67 10.54 31.06
C ARG A 44 13.78 10.58 29.54
N PRO A 45 15.00 10.45 28.99
CA PRO A 45 15.18 10.30 27.55
C PRO A 45 14.58 8.98 27.06
N SER A 46 14.03 9.01 25.84
CA SER A 46 13.54 7.81 25.17
C SER A 46 14.63 6.76 24.98
N ARG A 47 14.30 5.50 25.28
CA ARG A 47 15.17 4.34 25.03
C ARG A 47 15.08 3.82 23.60
N VAL A 48 14.05 4.19 22.85
CA VAL A 48 13.75 3.64 21.51
C VAL A 48 14.05 4.62 20.38
N LYS A 49 14.12 5.94 20.68
CA LYS A 49 14.42 7.01 19.71
C LYS A 49 15.58 6.68 18.78
N ALA A 50 16.75 6.37 19.32
CA ALA A 50 17.95 6.12 18.51
C ALA A 50 17.79 4.95 17.53
N ARG A 51 17.12 3.86 17.95
CA ARG A 51 16.84 2.70 17.09
C ARG A 51 15.85 3.05 15.98
N ILE A 52 14.81 3.80 16.30
CA ILE A 52 13.78 4.21 15.32
C ILE A 52 14.39 5.15 14.28
N LEU A 53 15.16 6.16 14.71
CA LEU A 53 15.83 7.10 13.81
C LEU A 53 16.85 6.41 12.89
N LYS A 54 17.60 5.43 13.42
CA LYS A 54 18.50 4.61 12.59
C LYS A 54 17.74 3.83 11.52
N SER A 55 16.56 3.29 11.86
CA SER A 55 15.73 2.50 10.95
C SER A 55 15.02 3.36 9.89
N ASN A 56 14.51 4.53 10.29
CA ASN A 56 13.75 5.40 9.40
C ASN A 56 14.62 6.28 8.50
N GLY A 57 15.88 6.51 8.86
CA GLY A 57 16.85 7.27 8.09
C GLY A 57 16.61 8.78 8.05
N ILE A 58 15.59 9.30 8.74
CA ILE A 58 15.26 10.72 8.74
C ILE A 58 16.35 11.50 9.48
N GLN A 59 16.90 12.54 8.85
CA GLN A 59 18.02 13.32 9.39
C GLN A 59 17.54 14.59 10.10
N GLN A 60 16.53 15.24 9.54
CA GLN A 60 15.92 16.45 10.09
C GLN A 60 14.40 16.45 9.86
N ARG A 61 13.68 17.32 10.55
CA ARG A 61 12.23 17.55 10.40
C ARG A 61 11.83 18.95 10.83
N TYR A 62 10.55 19.24 10.79
CA TYR A 62 9.98 20.52 11.18
C TYR A 62 8.86 20.32 12.20
N TYR A 63 8.76 21.24 13.16
CA TYR A 63 7.68 21.29 14.13
C TYR A 63 7.12 22.70 14.25
N ALA A 64 5.79 22.84 14.22
CA ALA A 64 5.14 24.08 14.62
C ALA A 64 4.95 24.14 16.15
N LEU A 65 6.03 23.78 16.87
CA LEU A 65 6.17 23.85 18.32
C LEU A 65 7.48 24.55 18.65
N ASP A 66 7.51 25.31 19.74
CA ASP A 66 8.75 25.73 20.38
C ASP A 66 9.26 24.70 21.40
N ARG A 67 10.40 24.98 22.05
CA ARG A 67 10.98 24.11 23.09
C ARG A 67 10.21 24.13 24.41
N GLN A 68 9.25 25.05 24.56
CA GLN A 68 8.29 25.11 25.65
C GLN A 68 6.99 24.39 25.28
N GLN A 69 6.99 23.68 24.15
CA GLN A 69 5.87 22.96 23.58
C GLN A 69 4.64 23.82 23.32
N GLN A 70 4.81 25.12 23.10
CA GLN A 70 3.75 26.00 22.65
C GLN A 70 3.66 25.94 21.13
N THR A 71 2.44 25.92 20.62
CA THR A 71 2.19 25.91 19.17
C THR A 71 2.60 27.25 18.57
N THR A 72 3.50 27.23 17.59
CA THR A 72 3.98 28.44 16.90
C THR A 72 3.14 28.78 15.68
N LEU A 73 2.54 27.77 15.04
CA LEU A 73 1.61 27.90 13.92
C LEU A 73 0.47 26.89 14.08
N SER A 74 -0.79 27.30 13.92
CA SER A 74 -1.90 26.34 13.86
C SER A 74 -1.84 25.51 12.57
N ASN A 75 -2.59 24.41 12.52
CA ASN A 75 -2.64 23.60 11.31
C ASN A 75 -3.33 24.37 10.16
N SER A 76 -4.37 25.15 10.47
CA SER A 76 -5.04 26.03 9.52
C SER A 76 -4.12 27.12 8.96
N GLN A 77 -3.27 27.73 9.80
CA GLN A 77 -2.30 28.74 9.38
C GLN A 77 -1.21 28.15 8.49
N MET A 78 -0.73 26.94 8.79
CA MET A 78 0.27 26.24 7.98
C MET A 78 -0.27 25.86 6.60
N ALA A 79 -1.51 25.35 6.55
CA ALA A 79 -2.21 25.12 5.28
C ALA A 79 -2.39 26.42 4.49
N ALA A 80 -2.84 27.51 5.13
CA ALA A 80 -3.01 28.81 4.48
C ALA A 80 -1.68 29.38 3.97
N ALA A 81 -0.58 29.18 4.68
CA ALA A 81 0.75 29.57 4.23
C ALA A 81 1.18 28.83 2.96
N ALA A 82 0.93 27.51 2.86
CA ALA A 82 1.19 26.74 1.64
C ALA A 82 0.32 27.21 0.46
N VAL A 83 -0.94 27.58 0.72
CA VAL A 83 -1.83 28.17 -0.29
C VAL A 83 -1.30 29.52 -0.77
N ARG A 84 -0.88 30.40 0.13
CA ARG A 84 -0.29 31.71 -0.23
C ARG A 84 0.98 31.57 -1.04
N ASP A 85 1.84 30.62 -0.67
CA ASP A 85 3.05 30.31 -1.43
C ASP A 85 2.70 29.89 -2.87
N THR A 86 1.68 29.02 -3.02
CA THR A 86 1.16 28.61 -4.34
C THR A 86 0.63 29.80 -5.15
N LEU A 87 -0.19 30.64 -4.53
CA LEU A 87 -0.80 31.81 -5.20
C LEU A 87 0.23 32.87 -5.60
N THR A 88 1.26 33.05 -4.77
CA THR A 88 2.37 33.97 -5.06
C THR A 88 3.14 33.52 -6.29
N GLN A 89 3.40 32.22 -6.43
CA GLN A 89 4.06 31.65 -7.61
C GLN A 89 3.21 31.77 -8.88
N ALA A 90 1.88 31.69 -8.75
CA ALA A 90 0.97 31.65 -9.90
C ALA A 90 0.59 33.02 -10.48
N GLU A 91 0.89 34.11 -9.77
CA GLU A 91 0.59 35.50 -10.16
C GLU A 91 -0.88 35.72 -10.61
N LEU A 92 -1.83 34.98 -10.03
CA LEU A 92 -3.26 35.06 -10.34
C LEU A 92 -4.03 35.85 -9.30
N ASP A 93 -5.20 36.41 -9.68
CA ASP A 93 -6.13 37.02 -8.72
C ASP A 93 -6.72 35.91 -7.83
N PRO A 94 -6.44 35.89 -6.50
CA PRO A 94 -6.91 34.85 -5.60
C PRO A 94 -8.44 34.70 -5.56
N LYS A 95 -9.19 35.74 -5.96
CA LYS A 95 -10.65 35.71 -6.05
C LYS A 95 -11.18 34.82 -7.17
N THR A 96 -10.31 34.35 -8.08
CA THR A 96 -10.67 33.45 -9.17
C THR A 96 -10.67 31.98 -8.78
N ILE A 97 -10.26 31.64 -7.55
CA ILE A 97 -10.31 30.27 -7.04
C ILE A 97 -11.77 29.88 -6.73
N ASP A 98 -12.23 28.80 -7.35
CA ASP A 98 -13.63 28.33 -7.31
C ASP A 98 -13.88 27.22 -6.26
N LEU A 99 -12.81 26.55 -5.81
CA LEU A 99 -12.85 25.43 -4.88
C LEU A 99 -11.56 25.35 -4.02
N LEU A 100 -11.73 25.10 -2.72
CA LEU A 100 -10.67 24.79 -1.76
C LEU A 100 -10.95 23.43 -1.08
N ALA A 101 -10.18 22.40 -1.42
CA ALA A 101 -10.23 21.11 -0.75
C ALA A 101 -9.05 20.96 0.21
N CYS A 102 -9.32 20.77 1.49
CA CYS A 102 -8.28 20.67 2.53
C CYS A 102 -8.22 19.27 3.13
N ALA A 103 -7.03 18.76 3.36
CA ALA A 103 -6.78 17.46 3.98
C ALA A 103 -5.89 17.56 5.22
N THR A 104 -6.19 16.74 6.22
CA THR A 104 -5.36 16.56 7.42
C THR A 104 -5.70 15.26 8.16
N THR A 105 -4.74 14.67 8.87
CA THR A 105 -5.04 13.65 9.89
C THR A 105 -5.73 14.26 11.10
N TRP A 106 -5.20 15.38 11.61
CA TRP A 106 -5.66 15.99 12.85
C TRP A 106 -5.92 17.50 12.73
N PRO A 107 -7.18 17.93 12.59
CA PRO A 107 -7.53 19.34 12.52
C PRO A 107 -7.35 20.05 13.87
N ASP A 108 -7.27 21.38 13.84
CA ASP A 108 -7.21 22.20 15.07
C ASP A 108 -8.47 22.09 15.94
N LEU A 109 -9.62 21.91 15.29
CA LEU A 109 -10.94 21.82 15.92
C LEU A 109 -11.60 20.49 15.53
N LEU A 110 -12.46 19.98 16.42
CA LEU A 110 -13.33 18.84 16.09
C LEU A 110 -14.41 19.23 15.09
N VAL A 111 -14.96 20.43 15.24
CA VAL A 111 -15.94 21.07 14.36
C VAL A 111 -15.71 22.59 14.38
N PRO A 112 -15.88 23.34 13.27
CA PRO A 112 -16.30 22.89 11.92
C PRO A 112 -15.18 22.16 11.17
N GLY A 113 -15.46 21.75 9.92
CA GLY A 113 -14.47 21.08 9.07
C GLY A 113 -13.22 21.94 8.81
N PHE A 114 -12.07 21.26 8.66
CA PHE A 114 -10.75 21.88 8.50
C PHE A 114 -10.70 22.95 7.40
N ALA A 115 -11.34 22.71 6.25
CA ALA A 115 -11.34 23.64 5.13
C ALA A 115 -11.98 24.99 5.44
N SER A 116 -13.00 25.02 6.32
CA SER A 116 -13.59 26.29 6.76
C SER A 116 -12.60 27.10 7.60
N MET A 117 -11.77 26.43 8.40
CA MET A 117 -10.72 27.09 9.18
C MET A 117 -9.62 27.62 8.29
N VAL A 118 -9.17 26.84 7.30
CA VAL A 118 -8.16 27.30 6.31
C VAL A 118 -8.68 28.48 5.50
N HIS A 119 -9.93 28.44 5.03
CA HIS A 119 -10.54 29.57 4.32
C HIS A 119 -10.64 30.83 5.19
N GLY A 120 -10.95 30.67 6.49
CA GLY A 120 -10.95 31.80 7.44
C GLY A 120 -9.57 32.46 7.62
N GLU A 121 -8.49 31.72 7.39
CA GLU A 121 -7.13 32.24 7.37
C GLU A 121 -6.74 32.89 6.03
N LEU A 122 -7.59 32.83 5.00
CA LEU A 122 -7.34 33.28 3.62
C LEU A 122 -8.36 34.34 3.16
N PRO A 123 -8.43 35.53 3.80
CA PRO A 123 -9.38 36.60 3.43
C PRO A 123 -9.18 37.16 2.01
N GLU A 124 -8.03 36.89 1.38
CA GLU A 124 -7.76 37.21 -0.02
C GLU A 124 -8.60 36.38 -1.02
N LEU A 125 -9.09 35.21 -0.62
CA LEU A 125 -10.01 34.40 -1.44
C LEU A 125 -11.43 34.98 -1.41
N ALA A 126 -12.19 34.75 -2.48
CA ALA A 126 -13.62 35.02 -2.49
C ALA A 126 -14.38 33.94 -1.70
N SER A 127 -15.69 34.13 -1.49
CA SER A 127 -16.54 33.04 -1.00
C SER A 127 -16.45 31.85 -1.95
N VAL A 128 -15.89 30.76 -1.45
CA VAL A 128 -15.50 29.59 -2.25
C VAL A 128 -16.19 28.33 -1.75
N GLU A 129 -16.37 27.35 -2.62
CA GLU A 129 -16.71 26.00 -2.18
C GLU A 129 -15.54 25.42 -1.37
N ALA A 130 -15.81 24.85 -0.20
CA ALA A 130 -14.78 24.34 0.69
C ALA A 130 -15.13 22.92 1.17
N THR A 131 -14.20 21.98 1.01
CA THR A 131 -14.40 20.57 1.41
C THR A 131 -13.26 20.08 2.28
N SER A 132 -13.59 19.32 3.34
CA SER A 132 -12.60 18.76 4.27
C SER A 132 -12.48 17.26 4.07
N HIS A 133 -11.26 16.79 3.86
CA HIS A 133 -10.92 15.38 3.77
C HIS A 133 -10.13 14.99 5.02
N GLN A 134 -10.60 13.96 5.72
CA GLN A 134 -9.97 13.45 6.93
C GLN A 134 -9.60 11.98 6.75
N GLY A 135 -8.45 11.59 7.26
CA GLY A 135 -7.88 10.25 7.11
C GLY A 135 -6.48 10.23 7.71
N VAL A 136 -5.54 9.53 7.06
CA VAL A 136 -4.11 9.63 7.37
C VAL A 136 -3.39 10.04 6.09
N CYS A 137 -2.37 9.33 5.62
CA CYS A 137 -1.51 9.76 4.52
C CYS A 137 -2.25 9.92 3.18
N CYS A 138 -3.30 9.13 2.93
CA CYS A 138 -4.07 9.20 1.69
C CYS A 138 -5.09 10.35 1.68
N ALA A 139 -5.36 11.00 2.82
CA ALA A 139 -6.31 12.13 2.88
C ALA A 139 -5.91 13.26 1.93
N GLY A 140 -4.60 13.53 1.80
CA GLY A 140 -4.06 14.53 0.87
C GLY A 140 -4.35 14.18 -0.58
N VAL A 141 -4.20 12.91 -0.96
CA VAL A 141 -4.53 12.44 -2.31
C VAL A 141 -6.04 12.48 -2.57
N ALA A 142 -6.86 12.22 -1.55
CA ALA A 142 -8.32 12.33 -1.68
C ALA A 142 -8.77 13.77 -1.99
N ALA A 143 -8.15 14.77 -1.36
CA ALA A 143 -8.40 16.19 -1.68
C ALA A 143 -7.96 16.53 -3.12
N LEU A 144 -6.77 16.08 -3.54
CA LEU A 144 -6.29 16.29 -4.92
C LEU A 144 -7.19 15.61 -5.96
N LYS A 145 -7.63 14.37 -5.68
CA LYS A 145 -8.57 13.63 -6.52
C LYS A 145 -9.90 14.36 -6.68
N TYR A 146 -10.44 14.90 -5.58
CA TYR A 146 -11.69 15.65 -5.61
C TYR A 146 -11.54 16.90 -6.48
N VAL A 147 -10.49 17.69 -6.27
CA VAL A 147 -10.21 18.89 -7.06
C VAL A 147 -10.00 18.57 -8.54
N ALA A 148 -9.17 17.57 -8.87
CA ALA A 148 -8.93 17.16 -10.25
C ALA A 148 -10.22 16.69 -10.94
N ALA A 149 -11.06 15.90 -10.26
CA ALA A 149 -12.34 15.45 -10.78
C ALA A 149 -13.31 16.62 -11.05
N GLN A 150 -13.37 17.59 -10.14
CA GLN A 150 -14.22 18.78 -10.30
C GLN A 150 -13.83 19.64 -11.51
N VAL A 151 -12.53 19.76 -11.77
CA VAL A 151 -11.99 20.41 -12.97
C VAL A 151 -12.27 19.60 -14.24
N GLN A 152 -12.03 18.29 -14.21
CA GLN A 152 -12.27 17.38 -15.35
C GLN A 152 -13.75 17.32 -15.75
N LEU A 153 -14.67 17.37 -14.78
CA LEU A 153 -16.12 17.46 -15.00
C LEU A 153 -16.56 18.85 -15.50
N GLY A 154 -15.64 19.82 -15.60
CA GLY A 154 -15.92 21.19 -16.01
C GLY A 154 -16.74 22.00 -15.00
N GLN A 155 -16.84 21.53 -13.76
CA GLN A 155 -17.57 22.21 -12.68
C GLN A 155 -16.76 23.35 -12.06
N LYS A 156 -15.44 23.25 -12.11
CA LYS A 156 -14.48 24.23 -11.59
C LYS A 156 -13.41 24.55 -12.63
N ARG A 157 -12.85 25.75 -12.61
CA ARG A 157 -11.75 26.16 -13.52
C ARG A 157 -10.43 26.31 -12.80
N GLN A 158 -10.45 26.89 -11.60
CA GLN A 158 -9.29 27.05 -10.73
C GLN A 158 -9.64 26.51 -9.35
N ALA A 159 -8.89 25.52 -8.89
CA ALA A 159 -9.19 24.85 -7.64
C ALA A 159 -7.91 24.48 -6.90
N ILE A 160 -7.92 24.57 -5.57
CA ILE A 160 -6.76 24.31 -4.73
C ILE A 160 -7.02 23.07 -3.90
N ALA A 161 -6.10 22.10 -3.98
CA ALA A 161 -6.00 21.03 -3.02
C ALA A 161 -4.85 21.35 -2.05
N VAL A 162 -5.12 21.37 -0.75
CA VAL A 162 -4.10 21.61 0.28
C VAL A 162 -4.11 20.48 1.29
N SER A 163 -2.93 20.08 1.72
CA SER A 163 -2.71 19.00 2.68
C SER A 163 -1.76 19.49 3.77
N SER A 164 -2.15 19.37 5.03
CA SER A 164 -1.40 19.93 6.16
C SER A 164 -1.41 19.00 7.37
N GLU A 165 -0.23 18.69 7.92
CA GLU A 165 -0.04 17.86 9.11
C GLU A 165 0.64 18.62 10.22
N LEU A 166 0.02 18.58 11.42
CA LEU A 166 0.56 19.16 12.64
C LEU A 166 0.60 18.10 13.76
N ALA A 167 1.32 17.02 13.48
CA ALA A 167 1.40 15.82 14.31
C ALA A 167 2.15 16.06 15.63
N SER A 168 3.07 17.02 15.68
CA SER A 168 3.88 17.33 16.87
C SER A 168 3.04 17.59 18.13
N ARG A 169 1.85 18.19 17.99
CA ARG A 169 0.92 18.43 19.10
C ARG A 169 0.42 17.15 19.78
N LEU A 170 0.41 16.04 19.05
CA LEU A 170 0.03 14.72 19.54
C LEU A 170 1.16 14.07 20.35
N PHE A 171 2.40 14.54 20.19
CA PHE A 171 3.58 13.91 20.76
C PHE A 171 4.23 14.65 21.93
N LYS A 172 3.54 15.69 22.45
CA LYS A 172 3.95 16.37 23.69
C LYS A 172 4.00 15.37 24.84
N HIS A 173 5.06 15.40 25.66
CA HIS A 173 5.24 14.46 26.78
C HIS A 173 4.02 14.39 27.71
N THR A 174 3.37 15.53 27.97
CA THR A 174 2.16 15.63 28.82
C THR A 174 0.99 14.78 28.34
N ARG A 175 0.91 14.44 27.05
CA ARG A 175 -0.12 13.54 26.49
C ARG A 175 0.06 12.11 26.98
N PHE A 176 1.31 11.67 27.10
CA PHE A 176 1.66 10.32 27.56
C PHE A 176 1.61 10.22 29.09
N GLU A 177 1.97 11.30 29.79
CA GLU A 177 1.90 11.39 31.26
C GLU A 177 0.46 11.44 31.81
N ALA A 178 -0.51 11.70 30.95
CA ALA A 178 -1.92 11.59 31.29
C ALA A 178 -2.34 10.14 31.56
N GLU A 179 -1.68 9.15 30.95
CA GLU A 179 -2.06 7.73 31.07
C GLU A 179 -1.87 7.20 32.49
N THR A 180 -2.91 6.56 33.05
CA THR A 180 -2.88 5.99 34.41
C THR A 180 -1.78 4.94 34.56
N ALA A 181 -1.57 4.10 33.54
CA ALA A 181 -0.53 3.08 33.54
C ALA A 181 0.87 3.72 33.69
N HIS A 182 1.13 4.82 32.97
CA HIS A 182 2.40 5.53 33.10
C HIS A 182 2.58 6.16 34.48
N ARG A 183 1.53 6.79 35.03
CA ARG A 183 1.54 7.34 36.40
C ARG A 183 1.79 6.26 37.47
N ALA A 184 1.35 5.03 37.21
CA ALA A 184 1.63 3.87 38.05
C ALA A 184 3.06 3.30 37.87
N GLY A 185 3.90 3.93 37.04
CA GLY A 185 5.30 3.57 36.82
C GLY A 185 5.56 2.68 35.61
N ALA A 186 4.55 2.38 34.78
CA ALA A 186 4.76 1.60 33.56
C ALA A 186 5.55 2.39 32.50
N ALA A 187 6.41 1.69 31.77
CA ALA A 187 7.04 2.23 30.57
C ALA A 187 5.98 2.42 29.47
N LEU A 188 6.22 3.39 28.56
CA LEU A 188 5.35 3.55 27.40
C LEU A 188 5.42 2.31 26.49
N PRO A 189 4.26 1.82 26.02
CA PRO A 189 4.26 0.79 24.98
C PRO A 189 4.99 1.27 23.72
N PHE A 190 5.75 0.39 23.08
CA PHE A 190 6.50 0.72 21.86
C PHE A 190 5.59 1.30 20.78
N ASP A 191 4.42 0.70 20.55
CA ASP A 191 3.44 1.12 19.54
C ASP A 191 2.84 2.52 19.80
N THR A 192 2.92 3.00 21.04
CA THR A 192 2.49 4.35 21.46
C THR A 192 3.62 5.37 21.27
N GLU A 193 4.87 4.96 21.52
CA GLU A 193 6.03 5.86 21.40
C GLU A 193 6.59 5.95 19.97
N PHE A 194 6.40 4.90 19.15
CA PHE A 194 6.99 4.75 17.83
C PHE A 194 6.77 5.97 16.93
N LEU A 195 5.52 6.44 16.82
CA LEU A 195 5.17 7.54 15.93
C LEU A 195 5.76 8.89 16.34
N ARG A 196 6.12 9.08 17.62
CA ARG A 196 6.76 10.32 18.12
C ARG A 196 8.07 10.61 17.40
N TRP A 197 8.77 9.56 16.98
CA TRP A 197 10.07 9.65 16.32
C TRP A 197 9.99 9.48 14.79
N MET A 198 8.77 9.37 14.26
CA MET A 198 8.49 9.19 12.84
C MET A 198 7.87 10.43 12.24
N LEU A 199 6.73 10.86 12.78
CA LEU A 199 5.88 11.90 12.19
C LEU A 199 6.37 13.31 12.55
N SER A 200 6.18 14.22 11.62
CA SER A 200 6.54 15.63 11.73
C SER A 200 5.54 16.54 11.02
N ASP A 201 5.80 17.84 11.05
CA ASP A 201 4.83 18.85 10.60
C ASP A 201 5.19 19.42 9.23
N GLY A 202 4.17 19.80 8.47
CA GLY A 202 4.34 20.50 7.20
C GLY A 202 3.05 20.55 6.39
N ALA A 203 3.02 21.43 5.40
CA ALA A 203 1.90 21.56 4.47
C ALA A 203 2.39 21.73 3.03
N GLY A 204 1.57 21.28 2.09
CA GLY A 204 1.72 21.56 0.66
C GLY A 204 0.37 21.81 0.00
N ALA A 205 0.36 22.61 -1.06
CA ALA A 205 -0.84 22.97 -1.81
C ALA A 205 -0.58 22.90 -3.32
N CYS A 206 -1.53 22.33 -4.05
CA CYS A 206 -1.51 22.25 -5.51
C CYS A 206 -2.64 23.11 -6.07
N LEU A 207 -2.29 24.03 -6.98
CA LEU A 207 -3.26 24.70 -7.84
C LEU A 207 -3.55 23.84 -9.05
N VAL A 208 -4.83 23.49 -9.25
CA VAL A 208 -5.30 22.68 -10.36
C VAL A 208 -6.21 23.49 -11.27
N SER A 209 -5.90 23.48 -12.56
CA SER A 209 -6.60 24.25 -13.59
C SER A 209 -7.07 23.37 -14.75
N ASP A 210 -8.06 23.87 -15.50
CA ASP A 210 -8.54 23.24 -16.73
C ASP A 210 -7.62 23.46 -17.94
N ARG A 211 -6.53 24.23 -17.75
CA ARG A 211 -5.49 24.51 -18.75
C ARG A 211 -4.11 24.40 -18.10
N PRO A 212 -3.06 24.03 -18.86
CA PRO A 212 -1.69 24.16 -18.36
C PRO A 212 -1.36 25.62 -18.10
N SER A 213 -0.32 25.86 -17.30
CA SER A 213 0.22 27.20 -17.07
C SER A 213 0.58 27.88 -18.40
N ALA A 214 0.40 29.20 -18.46
CA ALA A 214 0.76 29.98 -19.63
C ALA A 214 2.28 30.05 -19.87
N SER A 215 3.07 29.74 -18.83
CA SER A 215 4.53 29.69 -18.91
C SER A 215 5.06 28.54 -18.06
N GLY A 216 6.19 27.97 -18.48
CA GLY A 216 6.82 26.84 -17.79
C GLY A 216 6.07 25.52 -17.95
N LEU A 217 6.26 24.63 -16.98
CA LEU A 217 5.70 23.28 -16.97
C LEU A 217 4.37 23.23 -16.22
N SER A 218 3.59 22.18 -16.47
CA SER A 218 2.45 21.77 -15.66
C SER A 218 2.39 20.25 -15.62
N LEU A 219 1.71 19.71 -14.62
CA LEU A 219 1.51 18.27 -14.50
C LEU A 219 0.07 17.94 -14.87
N LYS A 220 -0.14 17.39 -16.06
CA LYS A 220 -1.45 16.87 -16.47
C LYS A 220 -1.78 15.66 -15.59
N VAL A 221 -2.94 15.69 -14.93
CA VAL A 221 -3.45 14.57 -14.16
C VAL A 221 -4.10 13.57 -15.12
N GLU A 222 -3.42 12.45 -15.38
CA GLU A 222 -3.99 11.39 -16.23
C GLU A 222 -5.08 10.66 -15.47
N TRP A 223 -4.80 10.24 -14.24
CA TRP A 223 -5.77 9.63 -13.34
C TRP A 223 -5.27 9.57 -11.90
N ILE A 224 -6.21 9.45 -10.97
CA ILE A 224 -5.96 9.22 -9.55
C ILE A 224 -6.85 8.09 -9.04
N GLU A 225 -6.25 7.03 -8.52
CA GLU A 225 -6.93 5.88 -7.97
C GLU A 225 -6.63 5.73 -6.47
N SER A 226 -7.63 5.28 -5.72
CA SER A 226 -7.45 4.93 -4.32
C SER A 226 -8.27 3.68 -4.03
N VAL A 227 -7.64 2.72 -3.36
CA VAL A 227 -8.21 1.43 -3.03
C VAL A 227 -8.08 1.21 -1.53
N SER A 228 -9.20 0.95 -0.87
CA SER A 228 -9.23 0.58 0.55
C SER A 228 -9.32 -0.92 0.69
N HIS A 229 -8.54 -1.47 1.63
CA HIS A 229 -8.55 -2.88 2.03
C HIS A 229 -9.11 -3.07 3.45
N ALA A 230 -9.79 -2.05 3.99
CA ALA A 230 -10.34 -2.03 5.34
C ALA A 230 -11.41 -3.11 5.59
N ASN A 231 -12.02 -3.65 4.52
CA ASN A 231 -12.98 -4.75 4.60
C ASN A 231 -12.35 -6.08 5.06
N SER A 232 -11.04 -6.24 4.88
CA SER A 232 -10.31 -7.49 5.14
C SER A 232 -9.11 -7.30 6.08
N HIS A 233 -8.77 -6.07 6.44
CA HIS A 233 -7.63 -5.77 7.29
C HIS A 233 -8.04 -5.04 8.59
N PRO A 234 -7.35 -5.34 9.71
CA PRO A 234 -7.63 -4.69 10.99
C PRO A 234 -7.20 -3.23 10.99
N LEU A 235 -7.60 -2.51 12.04
CA LEU A 235 -7.10 -1.17 12.33
C LEU A 235 -5.58 -1.25 12.64
N CYS A 236 -4.79 -0.34 12.07
CA CYS A 236 -3.33 -0.42 12.15
C CYS A 236 -2.71 0.87 12.70
N MET A 237 -3.02 2.05 12.14
CA MET A 237 -2.73 3.34 12.78
C MET A 237 -4.01 3.99 13.28
N TYR A 238 -4.05 4.40 14.55
CA TYR A 238 -5.30 4.87 15.15
C TYR A 238 -5.11 5.74 16.38
N ALA A 239 -6.13 6.55 16.64
CA ALA A 239 -6.40 7.21 17.91
C ALA A 239 -7.91 7.22 18.15
N GLY A 240 -8.32 7.42 19.38
CA GLY A 240 -9.71 7.40 19.81
C GLY A 240 -10.17 6.08 20.42
N VAL A 241 -9.27 5.10 20.59
CA VAL A 241 -9.51 3.81 21.26
C VAL A 241 -8.23 3.38 21.99
N ASP A 242 -8.36 2.61 23.07
CA ASP A 242 -7.22 2.10 23.85
C ASP A 242 -6.56 0.86 23.23
N SER A 243 -7.28 0.13 22.39
CA SER A 243 -6.84 -1.08 21.70
C SER A 243 -7.50 -1.17 20.31
N PRO A 244 -6.90 -1.89 19.33
CA PRO A 244 -7.45 -1.96 17.98
C PRO A 244 -8.74 -2.78 17.90
N THR A 245 -9.05 -3.56 18.95
CA THR A 245 -10.27 -4.37 19.09
C THR A 245 -11.27 -3.75 20.08
N ALA A 246 -11.02 -2.53 20.57
CA ALA A 246 -11.90 -1.87 21.51
C ALA A 246 -13.30 -1.70 20.91
N LEU A 247 -14.31 -1.99 21.72
CA LEU A 247 -15.72 -1.77 21.35
C LEU A 247 -16.18 -0.35 21.71
N THR A 248 -15.42 0.36 22.54
CA THR A 248 -15.72 1.70 23.04
C THR A 248 -14.72 2.70 22.49
N SER A 249 -15.23 3.78 21.91
CA SER A 249 -14.48 4.92 21.43
C SER A 249 -14.22 5.94 22.55
N TRP A 250 -13.37 6.92 22.28
CA TRP A 250 -13.04 8.02 23.20
C TRP A 250 -14.27 8.82 23.67
N MET A 251 -15.37 8.80 22.90
CA MET A 251 -16.63 9.46 23.26
C MET A 251 -17.47 8.66 24.26
N ASP A 252 -17.20 7.36 24.43
CA ASP A 252 -17.90 6.51 25.38
C ASP A 252 -17.32 6.65 26.81
N PHE A 253 -16.17 7.32 26.94
CA PHE A 253 -15.64 7.71 28.25
C PHE A 253 -16.45 8.89 28.83
N PRO A 254 -16.60 8.98 30.16
CA PRO A 254 -17.37 10.06 30.79
C PRO A 254 -16.87 11.47 30.46
N ASN A 255 -15.59 11.63 30.11
CA ASN A 255 -14.98 12.89 29.67
C ASN A 255 -13.63 12.61 28.98
N GLN A 256 -13.07 13.65 28.34
CA GLN A 256 -11.78 13.56 27.65
C GLN A 256 -10.61 13.23 28.59
N GLY A 257 -10.67 13.66 29.86
CA GLY A 257 -9.64 13.32 30.85
C GLY A 257 -9.60 11.83 31.14
N ALA A 258 -10.77 11.18 31.25
CA ALA A 258 -10.88 9.74 31.40
C ALA A 258 -10.38 8.99 30.14
N ALA A 259 -10.73 9.48 28.94
CA ALA A 259 -10.21 8.92 27.69
C ALA A 259 -8.67 9.04 27.59
N ALA A 260 -8.10 10.19 27.99
CA ALA A 260 -6.66 10.40 28.05
C ALA A 260 -5.99 9.49 29.09
N ALA A 261 -6.62 9.33 30.26
CA ALA A 261 -6.13 8.44 31.32
C ALA A 261 -6.10 6.97 30.91
N ALA A 262 -7.00 6.55 30.01
CA ALA A 262 -7.00 5.24 29.37
C ALA A 262 -6.03 5.13 28.18
N GLY A 263 -5.39 6.24 27.78
CA GLY A 263 -4.50 6.29 26.60
C GLY A 263 -5.23 6.25 25.26
N ALA A 264 -6.56 6.35 25.25
CA ALA A 264 -7.37 6.26 24.05
C ALA A 264 -7.13 7.43 23.08
N LEU A 265 -6.67 8.58 23.56
CA LEU A 265 -6.41 9.76 22.72
C LEU A 265 -5.02 9.77 22.07
N ASN A 266 -4.11 8.88 22.49
CA ASN A 266 -2.77 8.82 21.94
C ASN A 266 -2.77 8.11 20.58
N LEU A 267 -2.01 8.66 19.63
CA LEU A 267 -1.86 8.05 18.31
C LEU A 267 -0.94 6.82 18.42
N ARG A 268 -1.44 5.67 17.96
CA ARG A 268 -0.79 4.36 18.07
C ARG A 268 -0.60 3.75 16.70
N GLN A 269 0.42 2.93 16.56
CA GLN A 269 0.73 2.18 15.34
C GLN A 269 1.03 0.74 15.69
N ASN A 270 0.23 -0.20 15.18
CA ASN A 270 0.58 -1.60 15.22
C ASN A 270 1.67 -1.88 14.17
N ILE A 271 2.92 -1.96 14.61
CA ILE A 271 4.08 -2.10 13.71
C ILE A 271 4.12 -3.45 13.00
N ARG A 272 3.51 -4.49 13.58
CA ARG A 272 3.51 -5.86 13.04
C ARG A 272 2.69 -5.98 11.74
N LEU A 273 1.93 -4.94 11.44
CA LEU A 273 1.05 -4.86 10.29
C LEU A 273 1.65 -4.02 9.14
N LEU A 274 2.79 -3.35 9.34
CA LEU A 274 3.32 -2.40 8.37
C LEU A 274 3.86 -3.06 7.09
N ASP A 275 4.43 -4.26 7.18
CA ASP A 275 4.89 -5.00 5.99
C ASP A 275 3.73 -5.28 5.01
N GLN A 276 2.51 -5.43 5.51
CA GLN A 276 1.32 -5.67 4.70
C GLN A 276 0.88 -4.42 3.94
N VAL A 277 1.16 -3.23 4.49
CA VAL A 277 0.90 -1.96 3.78
C VAL A 277 1.77 -1.89 2.52
N VAL A 278 3.03 -2.32 2.63
CA VAL A 278 3.96 -2.43 1.51
C VAL A 278 3.48 -3.48 0.49
N GLN A 279 3.13 -4.68 0.95
CA GLN A 279 2.65 -5.76 0.10
C GLN A 279 1.40 -5.37 -0.72
N LEU A 280 0.38 -4.79 -0.09
CA LEU A 280 -0.85 -4.35 -0.76
C LEU A 280 -0.57 -3.25 -1.79
N GLY A 281 0.39 -2.39 -1.49
CA GLY A 281 0.81 -1.35 -2.40
C GLY A 281 1.52 -1.88 -3.65
N VAL A 282 2.43 -2.84 -3.48
CA VAL A 282 3.07 -3.52 -4.61
C VAL A 282 2.05 -4.36 -5.38
N GLU A 283 1.10 -5.00 -4.71
CA GLU A 283 0.00 -5.71 -5.37
C GLU A 283 -0.81 -4.79 -6.29
N GLY A 284 -1.16 -3.58 -5.81
CA GLY A 284 -1.89 -2.62 -6.64
C GLY A 284 -1.05 -2.08 -7.80
N TRP A 285 0.26 -1.88 -7.61
CA TRP A 285 1.19 -1.57 -8.71
C TRP A 285 1.16 -2.66 -9.80
N ILE A 286 1.29 -3.94 -9.42
CA ILE A 286 1.24 -5.05 -10.37
C ILE A 286 -0.11 -5.08 -11.10
N ARG A 287 -1.23 -4.89 -10.39
CA ARG A 287 -2.57 -4.82 -11.00
C ARG A 287 -2.70 -3.71 -12.04
N LEU A 288 -2.10 -2.55 -11.77
CA LEU A 288 -2.11 -1.42 -12.71
C LEU A 288 -1.32 -1.72 -13.98
N ILE A 289 -0.20 -2.44 -13.87
CA ILE A 289 0.58 -2.91 -15.02
C ILE A 289 -0.20 -3.92 -15.85
N GLU A 290 -0.76 -4.95 -15.21
CA GLU A 290 -1.53 -5.99 -15.90
C GLU A 290 -2.80 -5.42 -16.56
N ALA A 291 -3.35 -4.32 -16.04
CA ALA A 291 -4.46 -3.59 -16.64
C ALA A 291 -4.03 -2.67 -17.81
N GLY A 292 -2.74 -2.59 -18.15
CA GLY A 292 -2.20 -1.68 -19.17
C GLY A 292 -2.32 -0.20 -18.80
N ARG A 293 -2.46 0.11 -17.51
CA ARG A 293 -2.65 1.49 -17.04
C ARG A 293 -1.36 2.20 -16.69
N VAL A 294 -0.28 1.43 -16.46
CA VAL A 294 1.09 1.93 -16.30
C VAL A 294 2.06 0.96 -16.94
N HIS A 295 3.12 1.49 -17.54
CA HIS A 295 4.26 0.71 -18.02
C HIS A 295 5.50 1.14 -17.22
N PRO A 296 6.17 0.23 -16.47
CA PRO A 296 7.30 0.59 -15.61
C PRO A 296 8.41 1.36 -16.34
N ASP A 297 8.73 0.95 -17.56
CA ASP A 297 9.79 1.56 -18.37
C ASP A 297 9.50 3.01 -18.77
N GLN A 298 8.22 3.38 -18.88
CA GLN A 298 7.75 4.71 -19.25
C GLN A 298 7.72 5.68 -18.06
N VAL A 299 7.86 5.18 -16.82
CA VAL A 299 7.88 6.05 -15.63
C VAL A 299 9.27 6.67 -15.50
N ASP A 300 9.36 7.99 -15.70
CA ASP A 300 10.59 8.76 -15.51
C ASP A 300 10.87 9.09 -14.04
N TRP A 301 9.81 9.28 -13.25
CA TRP A 301 9.90 9.65 -11.84
C TRP A 301 8.93 8.86 -10.97
N LEU A 302 9.45 8.10 -10.01
CA LEU A 302 8.66 7.45 -8.97
C LEU A 302 8.70 8.25 -7.67
N LEU A 303 7.54 8.70 -7.21
CA LEU A 303 7.35 9.41 -5.94
C LEU A 303 6.64 8.49 -4.96
N CYS A 304 7.41 7.74 -4.18
CA CYS A 304 6.89 6.77 -3.23
C CYS A 304 6.93 7.34 -1.79
N HIS A 305 5.77 7.55 -1.18
CA HIS A 305 5.67 7.92 0.23
C HIS A 305 5.82 6.68 1.14
N TYR A 306 7.03 6.13 1.20
CA TYR A 306 7.29 4.92 2.00
C TYR A 306 7.49 5.18 3.51
N SER A 307 7.32 6.43 3.98
CA SER A 307 7.33 6.85 5.41
C SER A 307 8.61 6.60 6.23
N SER A 308 9.44 5.63 5.87
CA SER A 308 10.62 5.14 6.59
C SER A 308 11.59 4.47 5.62
N HIS A 309 12.89 4.75 5.74
CA HIS A 309 13.91 4.08 4.94
C HIS A 309 13.84 2.56 5.02
N PHE A 310 13.46 2.00 6.19
CA PHE A 310 13.25 0.57 6.40
C PHE A 310 12.38 -0.09 5.32
N PHE A 311 11.28 0.54 4.91
CA PHE A 311 10.35 -0.03 3.92
C PHE A 311 10.88 0.07 2.48
N ARG A 312 11.89 0.90 2.23
CA ARG A 312 12.44 1.10 0.88
C ARG A 312 13.00 -0.20 0.29
N SER A 313 13.85 -0.89 1.04
CA SER A 313 14.43 -2.17 0.59
C SER A 313 13.37 -3.26 0.41
N GLN A 314 12.34 -3.29 1.26
CA GLN A 314 11.24 -4.24 1.10
C GLN A 314 10.45 -4.01 -0.19
N ILE A 315 10.15 -2.75 -0.52
CA ILE A 315 9.48 -2.40 -1.78
C ILE A 315 10.35 -2.82 -2.96
N ILE A 316 11.64 -2.49 -2.95
CA ILE A 316 12.58 -2.86 -4.01
C ILE A 316 12.58 -4.37 -4.23
N ASN A 317 12.78 -5.16 -3.17
CA ASN A 317 12.83 -6.62 -3.26
C ASN A 317 11.55 -7.20 -3.88
N LEU A 318 10.37 -6.68 -3.49
CA LEU A 318 9.09 -7.15 -4.03
C LEU A 318 8.90 -6.78 -5.50
N LEU A 319 9.37 -5.59 -5.91
CA LEU A 319 9.30 -5.13 -7.29
C LEU A 319 10.28 -5.90 -8.21
N GLU A 320 11.48 -6.20 -7.72
CA GLU A 320 12.46 -7.03 -8.41
C GLU A 320 11.95 -8.46 -8.60
N GLN A 321 11.43 -9.08 -7.54
CA GLN A 321 10.82 -10.42 -7.61
C GLN A 321 9.64 -10.49 -8.58
N ALA A 322 8.89 -9.40 -8.71
CA ALA A 322 7.79 -9.31 -9.65
C ALA A 322 8.23 -8.93 -11.07
N GLY A 323 9.50 -8.64 -11.35
CA GLY A 323 9.95 -8.19 -12.67
C GLY A 323 9.29 -6.86 -13.11
N CYS A 324 9.01 -5.97 -12.16
CA CYS A 324 8.34 -4.69 -12.40
C CYS A 324 9.01 -3.50 -11.70
N MET A 325 10.32 -3.64 -11.45
CA MET A 325 11.13 -2.62 -10.82
C MET A 325 11.28 -1.38 -11.71
N ILE A 326 11.04 -0.21 -11.12
CA ILE A 326 11.48 1.06 -11.70
C ILE A 326 12.89 1.31 -11.17
N PRO A 327 13.89 1.61 -12.01
CA PRO A 327 15.27 1.84 -11.56
C PRO A 327 15.36 2.88 -10.45
N GLU A 328 16.17 2.60 -9.42
CA GLU A 328 16.23 3.42 -8.20
C GLU A 328 16.62 4.88 -8.44
N GLU A 329 17.39 5.16 -9.49
CA GLU A 329 17.78 6.51 -9.90
C GLU A 329 16.60 7.38 -10.35
N ARG A 330 15.47 6.75 -10.70
CA ARG A 330 14.20 7.43 -11.02
C ARG A 330 13.34 7.67 -9.78
N TRP A 331 13.74 7.17 -8.61
CA TRP A 331 12.99 7.38 -7.37
C TRP A 331 13.34 8.74 -6.78
N PHE A 332 12.33 9.58 -6.61
CA PHE A 332 12.48 10.86 -5.94
C PHE A 332 11.87 10.79 -4.54
N THR A 333 12.58 11.29 -3.55
CA THR A 333 12.12 11.43 -2.17
C THR A 333 12.88 12.53 -1.45
N ASN A 334 12.18 13.27 -0.60
CA ASN A 334 12.77 14.22 0.33
C ASN A 334 12.47 13.86 1.80
N LEU A 335 12.08 12.60 2.07
CA LEU A 335 11.82 12.08 3.42
C LEU A 335 12.95 12.42 4.41
N TYR A 336 14.20 12.28 3.98
CA TYR A 336 15.38 12.45 4.85
C TYR A 336 15.54 13.88 5.36
N THR A 337 15.13 14.86 4.55
CA THR A 337 15.32 16.30 4.81
C THR A 337 14.04 17.02 5.18
N ARG A 338 12.86 16.45 4.90
CA ARG A 338 11.55 17.02 5.25
C ARG A 338 10.87 16.31 6.42
N GLY A 339 11.28 15.09 6.74
CA GLY A 339 10.60 14.23 7.68
C GLY A 339 9.37 13.55 7.07
N ASN A 340 8.71 12.71 7.86
CA ASN A 340 7.44 12.13 7.48
C ASN A 340 6.30 13.07 7.89
N THR A 341 5.83 13.88 6.96
CA THR A 341 4.76 14.86 7.16
C THR A 341 3.38 14.28 6.80
N GLY A 342 3.21 12.96 6.98
CA GLY A 342 1.93 12.27 6.76
C GLY A 342 1.30 12.62 5.42
N CYS A 343 0.06 13.12 5.45
CA CYS A 343 -0.70 13.45 4.24
C CYS A 343 -0.09 14.58 3.40
N ALA A 344 0.79 15.42 3.95
CA ALA A 344 1.49 16.48 3.22
C ALA A 344 2.72 15.97 2.46
N SER A 345 3.22 14.77 2.76
CA SER A 345 4.48 14.25 2.20
C SER A 345 4.49 14.23 0.67
N ILE A 346 3.41 13.75 0.05
CA ILE A 346 3.35 13.68 -1.42
C ILE A 346 3.33 15.07 -2.08
N TYR A 347 2.71 16.06 -1.42
CA TYR A 347 2.71 17.43 -1.91
C TYR A 347 4.11 18.04 -1.81
N LEU A 348 4.82 17.83 -0.71
CA LEU A 348 6.20 18.31 -0.55
C LEU A 348 7.17 17.62 -1.51
N MET A 349 6.95 16.34 -1.84
CA MET A 349 7.73 15.63 -2.85
C MET A 349 7.47 16.20 -4.25
N LEU A 350 6.19 16.40 -4.60
CA LEU A 350 5.82 17.00 -5.88
C LEU A 350 6.34 18.44 -6.00
N GLU A 351 6.20 19.25 -4.96
CA GLU A 351 6.68 20.64 -4.92
C GLU A 351 8.19 20.69 -5.18
N GLU A 352 8.98 19.91 -4.45
CA GLU A 352 10.43 19.96 -4.58
C GLU A 352 10.90 19.45 -5.95
N LEU A 353 10.26 18.41 -6.48
CA LEU A 353 10.59 17.92 -7.82
C LEU A 353 10.17 18.91 -8.91
N PHE A 354 8.95 19.46 -8.83
CA PHE A 354 8.39 20.41 -9.79
C PHE A 354 9.26 21.67 -9.90
N ASN A 355 9.74 22.18 -8.76
CA ASN A 355 10.58 23.38 -8.70
C ASN A 355 12.09 23.10 -8.81
N SER A 356 12.52 21.84 -8.98
CA SER A 356 13.95 21.48 -9.03
C SER A 356 14.65 21.78 -10.37
N GLY A 357 13.90 22.07 -11.43
CA GLY A 357 14.43 22.17 -12.80
C GLY A 357 14.83 20.84 -13.43
N LYS A 358 14.51 19.69 -12.79
CA LYS A 358 14.83 18.35 -13.32
C LYS A 358 13.80 17.82 -14.31
N LEU A 359 12.55 18.30 -14.24
CA LEU A 359 11.46 17.82 -15.08
C LEU A 359 11.59 18.30 -16.52
N ARG A 360 11.14 17.47 -17.45
CA ARG A 360 11.06 17.76 -18.89
C ARG A 360 9.69 17.39 -19.42
N ALA A 361 9.20 18.14 -20.42
CA ALA A 361 7.94 17.83 -21.08
C ALA A 361 7.95 16.40 -21.66
N GLY A 362 6.80 15.73 -21.57
CA GLY A 362 6.61 14.33 -21.98
C GLY A 362 6.93 13.31 -20.89
N GLN A 363 7.61 13.69 -19.80
CA GLN A 363 7.95 12.74 -18.74
C GLN A 363 6.73 12.29 -17.94
N GLN A 364 6.72 11.03 -17.50
CA GLN A 364 5.71 10.50 -16.59
C GLN A 364 6.19 10.49 -15.15
N ILE A 365 5.32 10.95 -14.25
CA ILE A 365 5.51 10.91 -12.81
C ILE A 365 4.46 9.95 -12.23
N PHE A 366 4.93 8.86 -11.64
CA PHE A 366 4.08 7.94 -10.90
C PHE A 366 4.21 8.21 -9.40
N CYS A 367 3.08 8.45 -8.74
CA CYS A 367 3.03 8.65 -7.30
C CYS A 367 2.39 7.44 -6.62
N PHE A 368 3.00 7.02 -5.52
CA PHE A 368 2.56 5.90 -4.70
C PHE A 368 2.45 6.35 -3.25
N VAL A 369 1.22 6.37 -2.72
CA VAL A 369 0.92 6.86 -1.37
C VAL A 369 0.19 5.78 -0.57
N PRO A 370 0.92 5.01 0.26
CA PRO A 370 0.32 4.07 1.18
C PRO A 370 -0.23 4.78 2.44
N GLU A 371 -1.25 4.20 3.04
CA GLU A 371 -1.83 4.64 4.30
C GLU A 371 -2.03 3.46 5.26
N SER A 372 -1.31 3.49 6.38
CA SER A 372 -1.37 2.45 7.43
C SER A 372 -2.60 2.56 8.33
N GLY A 373 -3.39 3.64 8.30
CA GLY A 373 -4.58 3.83 9.14
C GLY A 373 -5.46 2.59 9.17
N ARG A 374 -6.00 2.25 7.99
CA ARG A 374 -6.68 0.98 7.77
C ARG A 374 -6.51 0.48 6.33
N PHE A 375 -5.25 0.45 5.89
CA PHE A 375 -4.81 -0.16 4.63
C PHE A 375 -5.49 0.42 3.40
N THR A 376 -5.27 1.71 3.15
CA THR A 376 -5.62 2.37 1.89
C THR A 376 -4.35 2.63 1.11
N THR A 377 -4.38 2.45 -0.20
CA THR A 377 -3.28 2.87 -1.08
C THR A 377 -3.83 3.74 -2.17
N ALA A 378 -3.13 4.84 -2.47
CA ALA A 378 -3.46 5.72 -3.57
C ALA A 378 -2.32 5.80 -4.59
N TYR A 379 -2.71 5.88 -5.86
CA TYR A 379 -1.82 5.91 -7.02
C TYR A 379 -2.22 7.08 -7.90
N LEU A 380 -1.22 7.82 -8.41
CA LEU A 380 -1.45 8.92 -9.34
C LEU A 380 -0.48 8.77 -10.52
N LEU A 381 -0.99 8.96 -11.73
CA LEU A 381 -0.16 9.12 -12.92
C LEU A 381 -0.29 10.55 -13.41
N LEU A 382 0.85 11.24 -13.54
CA LEU A 382 0.94 12.59 -14.05
C LEU A 382 1.86 12.62 -15.27
N THR A 383 1.52 13.45 -16.25
CA THR A 383 2.37 13.73 -17.42
C THR A 383 2.86 15.17 -17.35
N VAL A 384 4.17 15.38 -17.46
CA VAL A 384 4.73 16.72 -17.57
C VAL A 384 4.38 17.30 -18.93
N VAL A 385 3.72 18.45 -18.96
CA VAL A 385 3.40 19.20 -20.17
C VAL A 385 4.02 20.58 -20.11
N GLU A 386 4.37 21.13 -21.26
CA GLU A 386 4.85 22.49 -21.39
C GLU A 386 3.72 23.40 -21.87
N ALA A 387 3.81 24.69 -21.54
CA ALA A 387 2.94 25.70 -22.11
C ALA A 387 2.94 25.61 -23.64
N THR A 388 1.81 25.23 -24.24
CA THR A 388 1.60 25.48 -25.66
C THR A 388 1.45 26.99 -25.81
N GLY A 389 2.42 27.64 -26.46
CA GLY A 389 2.31 29.05 -26.85
C GLY A 389 0.97 29.32 -27.54
N PRO A 390 0.52 30.58 -27.63
CA PRO A 390 -0.77 30.90 -28.22
C PRO A 390 -0.83 30.25 -29.60
N SER A 391 -1.72 29.27 -29.78
CA SER A 391 -2.03 28.76 -31.09
C SER A 391 -2.41 29.97 -31.92
N GLN A 392 -1.59 30.31 -32.93
CA GLN A 392 -2.02 31.27 -33.93
C GLN A 392 -3.36 30.76 -34.43
N GLY A 393 -4.41 31.54 -34.17
CA GLY A 393 -5.75 31.20 -34.60
C GLY A 393 -5.69 30.94 -36.09
N SER A 394 -5.80 29.67 -36.49
CA SER A 394 -6.31 29.35 -37.81
C SER A 394 -7.74 29.86 -37.80
N ASN A 395 -7.96 31.03 -38.41
CA ASN A 395 -9.27 31.56 -38.71
C ASN A 395 -10.18 30.41 -39.16
N PRO A 396 -11.39 30.25 -38.59
CA PRO A 396 -12.35 29.31 -39.14
C PRO A 396 -12.74 29.85 -40.52
N THR A 397 -12.11 29.30 -41.57
CA THR A 397 -12.54 29.55 -42.93
C THR A 397 -13.88 28.85 -43.07
N LEU A 398 -14.95 29.65 -43.11
CA LEU A 398 -16.30 29.22 -43.44
C LEU A 398 -16.27 28.49 -44.79
N LEU A 399 -16.33 27.16 -44.76
CA LEU A 399 -16.68 26.36 -45.92
C LEU A 399 -18.20 26.40 -46.09
N PRO A 400 -18.73 26.48 -47.33
CA PRO A 400 -20.16 26.64 -47.57
C PRO A 400 -20.93 25.40 -47.10
N ALA A 401 -22.07 25.64 -46.47
CA ALA A 401 -23.04 24.62 -46.15
C ALA A 401 -23.56 23.96 -47.43
N THR A 402 -23.18 22.70 -47.68
CA THR A 402 -23.97 21.65 -48.35
C THR A 402 -23.12 20.40 -48.54
N ALA A 403 -23.19 19.44 -47.61
CA ALA A 403 -22.92 18.03 -47.90
C ALA A 403 -23.60 17.17 -46.83
N ALA A 404 -24.35 16.16 -47.28
CA ALA A 404 -25.18 15.29 -46.47
C ALA A 404 -24.37 14.47 -45.45
N ILE A 405 -24.98 14.25 -44.28
CA ILE A 405 -24.48 13.37 -43.22
C ILE A 405 -24.47 11.92 -43.74
N ALA A 406 -23.29 11.35 -43.90
CA ALA A 406 -23.09 9.91 -44.05
C ALA A 406 -22.77 9.28 -42.68
N PRO A 407 -23.20 8.03 -42.42
CA PRO A 407 -22.97 7.35 -41.14
C PRO A 407 -21.47 7.08 -40.90
N PRO A 408 -21.03 6.94 -39.64
CA PRO A 408 -19.62 6.75 -39.32
C PRO A 408 -19.08 5.43 -39.88
N ASP A 409 -17.99 5.54 -40.64
CA ASP A 409 -17.22 4.41 -41.15
C ASP A 409 -16.37 3.83 -40.00
N CYS A 410 -16.76 2.65 -39.51
CA CYS A 410 -16.00 1.87 -38.55
C CYS A 410 -14.94 1.03 -39.26
N SER A 411 -13.92 1.68 -39.82
CA SER A 411 -12.72 1.01 -40.30
C SER A 411 -11.45 1.62 -39.64
N PRO A 412 -10.54 0.79 -39.10
CA PRO A 412 -9.33 1.29 -38.46
C PRO A 412 -8.41 1.89 -39.52
N SER A 413 -8.03 3.16 -39.34
CA SER A 413 -7.00 3.80 -40.16
C SER A 413 -5.61 3.26 -39.78
N PRO A 414 -4.70 3.04 -40.74
CA PRO A 414 -3.43 2.37 -40.50
C PRO A 414 -2.44 3.30 -39.82
N THR A 415 -2.03 2.94 -38.61
CA THR A 415 -0.92 3.58 -37.89
C THR A 415 0.39 3.14 -38.52
N THR A 416 1.07 4.02 -39.24
CA THR A 416 2.48 3.84 -39.60
C THR A 416 3.36 4.61 -38.62
N ALA A 417 4.35 3.89 -38.08
CA ALA A 417 5.51 4.32 -37.28
C ALA A 417 5.29 4.51 -35.77
N LEU A 418 5.53 3.42 -35.02
CA LEU A 418 6.24 3.38 -33.72
C LEU A 418 6.40 1.91 -33.29
N GLU A 419 7.26 1.16 -33.98
CA GLU A 419 7.72 -0.15 -33.52
C GLU A 419 8.99 0.02 -32.70
N ALA A 420 8.80 0.20 -31.39
CA ALA A 420 9.75 -0.16 -30.34
C ALA A 420 8.97 -0.20 -29.02
N GLU A 421 7.93 -1.04 -28.97
CA GLU A 421 7.40 -1.51 -27.69
C GLU A 421 8.51 -2.35 -27.06
N THR A 422 9.06 -1.94 -25.91
CA THR A 422 9.86 -2.82 -25.07
C THR A 422 8.90 -3.88 -24.50
N GLU A 423 8.70 -4.96 -25.25
CA GLU A 423 7.98 -6.14 -24.79
C GLU A 423 8.70 -6.67 -23.53
N SER A 424 8.04 -6.56 -22.38
CA SER A 424 8.46 -7.28 -21.17
C SER A 424 8.62 -8.76 -21.53
N THR A 425 9.71 -9.37 -21.07
CA THR A 425 9.97 -10.77 -21.44
C THR A 425 8.84 -11.67 -20.94
N VAL A 426 8.60 -12.78 -21.63
CA VAL A 426 7.56 -13.75 -21.22
C VAL A 426 7.76 -14.18 -19.76
N SER A 427 9.01 -14.34 -19.32
CA SER A 427 9.36 -14.70 -17.94
C SER A 427 9.06 -13.59 -16.94
N GLU A 428 9.35 -12.32 -17.25
CA GLU A 428 8.94 -11.19 -16.40
C GLU A 428 7.43 -11.12 -16.23
N ALA A 429 6.67 -11.22 -17.33
CA ALA A 429 5.21 -11.24 -17.28
C ALA A 429 4.68 -12.42 -16.45
N LEU A 430 5.29 -13.60 -16.60
CA LEU A 430 4.97 -14.80 -15.80
C LEU A 430 5.21 -14.56 -14.31
N LEU A 431 6.37 -14.02 -13.92
CA LEU A 431 6.71 -13.73 -12.52
C LEU A 431 5.76 -12.69 -11.93
N ARG A 432 5.46 -11.61 -12.67
CA ARG A 432 4.48 -10.58 -12.26
C ARG A 432 3.12 -11.20 -11.97
N GLN A 433 2.61 -12.05 -12.87
CA GLN A 433 1.32 -12.70 -12.73
C GLN A 433 1.29 -13.73 -11.59
N LEU A 434 2.35 -14.54 -11.44
CA LEU A 434 2.47 -15.47 -10.32
C LEU A 434 2.52 -14.73 -8.98
N MET A 435 3.29 -13.65 -8.88
CA MET A 435 3.35 -12.83 -7.67
C MET A 435 1.98 -12.18 -7.35
N LEU A 436 1.23 -11.75 -8.36
CA LEU A 436 -0.15 -11.27 -8.16
C LEU A 436 -1.08 -12.36 -7.63
N VAL A 437 -0.97 -13.59 -8.15
CA VAL A 437 -1.71 -14.76 -7.66
C VAL A 437 -1.33 -15.02 -6.19
N TRP A 438 -0.03 -15.00 -5.86
CA TRP A 438 0.46 -15.18 -4.49
C TRP A 438 -0.11 -14.13 -3.53
N LEU A 439 0.08 -12.84 -3.83
CA LEU A 439 -0.37 -11.74 -2.97
C LEU A 439 -1.89 -11.76 -2.76
N THR A 440 -2.64 -12.09 -3.83
CA THR A 440 -4.10 -12.27 -3.73
C THR A 440 -4.46 -13.44 -2.84
N PHE A 441 -3.80 -14.59 -3.02
CA PHE A 441 -4.02 -15.80 -2.25
C PHE A 441 -3.70 -15.59 -0.76
N GLU A 442 -2.53 -15.05 -0.43
CA GLU A 442 -2.11 -14.72 0.94
C GLU A 442 -3.11 -13.79 1.64
N ARG A 443 -3.61 -12.77 0.92
CA ARG A 443 -4.65 -11.87 1.44
C ARG A 443 -5.94 -12.63 1.73
N GLU A 444 -6.41 -13.47 0.81
CA GLU A 444 -7.66 -14.20 0.95
C GLU A 444 -7.60 -15.23 2.08
N LEU A 445 -6.45 -15.87 2.30
CA LEU A 445 -6.23 -16.81 3.41
C LEU A 445 -6.52 -16.20 4.78
N ARG A 446 -6.31 -14.89 4.97
CA ARG A 446 -6.59 -14.22 6.26
C ARG A 446 -8.08 -14.18 6.60
N SER A 447 -8.95 -14.28 5.59
CA SER A 447 -10.39 -14.33 5.78
C SER A 447 -10.90 -15.73 6.14
N VAL A 448 -10.08 -16.77 5.94
CA VAL A 448 -10.41 -18.16 6.25
C VAL A 448 -10.61 -18.32 7.76
N PRO A 449 -11.68 -19.00 8.23
CA PRO A 449 -12.05 -19.03 9.65
C PRO A 449 -10.93 -19.44 10.59
N ILE A 450 -10.22 -20.54 10.28
CA ILE A 450 -9.15 -21.07 11.14
C ILE A 450 -7.95 -20.12 11.22
N VAL A 451 -7.55 -19.52 10.10
CA VAL A 451 -6.47 -18.51 10.03
C VAL A 451 -6.88 -17.22 10.74
N ARG A 452 -8.15 -16.82 10.62
CA ARG A 452 -8.70 -15.65 11.32
C ARG A 452 -8.67 -15.83 12.83
N ARG A 453 -9.02 -17.02 13.35
CA ARG A 453 -8.92 -17.34 14.78
C ARG A 453 -7.47 -17.28 15.26
N LEU A 454 -6.51 -17.78 14.46
CA LEU A 454 -5.08 -17.68 14.75
C LEU A 454 -4.62 -16.22 14.93
N HIS A 455 -4.91 -15.35 13.97
CA HIS A 455 -4.50 -13.95 14.06
C HIS A 455 -5.21 -13.14 15.15
N ARG A 456 -6.39 -13.58 15.60
CA ARG A 456 -7.14 -12.93 16.70
C ARG A 456 -6.74 -13.43 18.09
N GLY A 457 -5.88 -14.46 18.18
CA GLY A 457 -5.58 -15.11 19.45
C GLY A 457 -6.76 -15.93 20.00
N GLU A 458 -7.72 -16.30 19.15
CA GLU A 458 -8.89 -17.13 19.46
C GLU A 458 -8.63 -18.62 19.12
N PHE A 459 -7.40 -18.96 18.75
CA PHE A 459 -7.00 -20.29 18.28
C PHE A 459 -6.74 -21.25 19.42
N THR A 460 -7.29 -22.45 19.30
CA THR A 460 -7.31 -23.46 20.35
C THR A 460 -6.51 -24.71 19.96
N LEU A 461 -6.25 -25.58 20.94
CA LEU A 461 -5.64 -26.88 20.69
C LEU A 461 -6.53 -27.79 19.82
N ALA A 462 -7.85 -27.58 19.83
CA ALA A 462 -8.77 -28.29 18.94
C ALA A 462 -8.57 -27.83 17.48
N ASP A 463 -8.46 -26.51 17.26
CA ASP A 463 -8.16 -25.95 15.93
C ASP A 463 -6.83 -26.49 15.38
N TYR A 464 -5.79 -26.56 16.23
CA TYR A 464 -4.50 -27.09 15.80
C TYR A 464 -4.57 -28.55 15.37
N ARG A 465 -5.26 -29.39 16.16
CA ARG A 465 -5.49 -30.80 15.81
C ARG A 465 -6.30 -30.95 14.52
N ALA A 466 -7.35 -30.14 14.34
CA ALA A 466 -8.14 -30.12 13.12
C ALA A 466 -7.28 -29.74 11.90
N LEU A 467 -6.42 -28.73 12.04
CA LEU A 467 -5.47 -28.31 11.00
C LEU A 467 -4.51 -29.45 10.61
N LEU A 468 -3.84 -30.07 11.57
CA LEU A 468 -2.91 -31.18 11.31
C LEU A 468 -3.61 -32.36 10.63
N ARG A 469 -4.82 -32.70 11.10
CA ARG A 469 -5.65 -33.77 10.53
C ARG A 469 -6.06 -33.47 9.09
N ALA A 470 -6.46 -32.25 8.78
CA ALA A 470 -6.86 -31.84 7.45
C ALA A 470 -5.68 -31.74 6.46
N LEU A 471 -4.49 -31.35 6.94
CA LEU A 471 -3.29 -31.25 6.11
C LEU A 471 -2.70 -32.62 5.76
N ARG A 472 -2.78 -33.60 6.66
CA ARG A 472 -2.07 -34.89 6.49
C ARG A 472 -2.36 -35.58 5.15
N PRO A 473 -3.61 -35.79 4.71
CA PRO A 473 -3.86 -36.48 3.43
C PRO A 473 -3.20 -35.77 2.24
N GLN A 474 -3.23 -34.43 2.23
CA GLN A 474 -2.64 -33.62 1.17
C GLN A 474 -1.10 -33.67 1.20
N VAL A 475 -0.47 -33.69 2.37
CA VAL A 475 0.99 -33.86 2.51
C VAL A 475 1.44 -35.27 2.10
N VAL A 476 0.64 -36.31 2.41
CA VAL A 476 0.89 -37.68 1.90
C VAL A 476 0.86 -37.71 0.37
N ASP A 477 -0.07 -36.97 -0.24
CA ASP A 477 -0.19 -36.90 -1.68
C ASP A 477 0.92 -36.06 -2.34
N GLY A 478 1.51 -35.10 -1.62
CA GLY A 478 2.69 -34.29 -1.98
C GLY A 478 3.71 -35.00 -2.88
N ALA A 479 4.54 -35.84 -2.26
CA ALA A 479 5.58 -36.58 -2.96
C ALA A 479 5.05 -37.54 -4.05
N ARG A 480 3.80 -38.02 -3.92
CA ARG A 480 3.20 -38.95 -4.89
C ARG A 480 2.86 -38.25 -6.20
N TRP A 481 2.24 -37.08 -6.16
CA TRP A 481 1.94 -36.34 -7.37
C TRP A 481 3.21 -35.76 -7.99
N ILE A 482 4.22 -35.36 -7.20
CA ILE A 482 5.53 -34.93 -7.72
C ILE A 482 6.22 -36.08 -8.46
N ALA A 483 6.25 -37.28 -7.87
CA ALA A 483 6.80 -38.46 -8.53
C ALA A 483 6.02 -38.83 -9.81
N ARG A 484 4.69 -38.68 -9.80
CA ARG A 484 3.84 -38.86 -10.98
C ARG A 484 4.18 -37.84 -12.08
N ALA A 485 4.38 -36.57 -11.71
CA ALA A 485 4.78 -35.53 -12.64
C ALA A 485 6.16 -35.83 -13.25
N ALA A 486 7.12 -36.24 -12.43
CA ALA A 486 8.44 -36.66 -12.90
C ALA A 486 8.36 -37.82 -13.90
N SER A 487 7.48 -38.80 -13.66
CA SER A 487 7.31 -39.94 -14.58
C SER A 487 6.76 -39.56 -15.96
N ASN A 488 6.06 -38.43 -16.06
CA ASN A 488 5.51 -37.90 -17.32
C ASN A 488 6.31 -36.71 -17.88
N MET A 489 7.41 -36.30 -17.22
CA MET A 489 8.24 -35.17 -17.61
C MET A 489 9.25 -35.61 -18.68
N THR A 490 9.22 -34.94 -19.84
CA THR A 490 10.13 -35.24 -20.95
C THR A 490 11.44 -34.46 -20.86
N ASP A 491 11.42 -33.27 -20.25
CA ASP A 491 12.61 -32.48 -19.97
C ASP A 491 13.48 -33.14 -18.89
N PHE A 492 14.76 -33.34 -19.17
CA PHE A 492 15.66 -34.10 -18.31
C PHE A 492 15.95 -33.39 -16.98
N GLU A 493 16.18 -32.07 -17.03
CA GLU A 493 16.55 -31.27 -15.87
C GLU A 493 15.35 -31.11 -14.92
N LEU A 494 14.19 -30.74 -15.47
CA LEU A 494 12.93 -30.67 -14.71
C LEU A 494 12.57 -32.03 -14.11
N ARG A 495 12.72 -33.13 -14.86
CA ARG A 495 12.46 -34.48 -14.33
C ARG A 495 13.39 -34.82 -13.18
N SER A 496 14.68 -34.54 -13.31
CA SER A 496 15.67 -34.82 -12.26
C SER A 496 15.40 -33.99 -11.01
N HIS A 497 15.00 -32.74 -11.20
CA HIS A 497 14.58 -31.85 -10.11
C HIS A 497 13.35 -32.40 -9.37
N LEU A 498 12.28 -32.77 -10.09
CA LEU A 498 11.06 -33.34 -9.49
C LEU A 498 11.35 -34.66 -8.75
N ILE A 499 12.25 -35.51 -9.24
CA ILE A 499 12.66 -36.73 -8.50
C ILE A 499 13.34 -36.37 -7.17
N GLY A 500 14.23 -35.38 -7.19
CA GLY A 500 14.88 -34.88 -5.98
C GLY A 500 13.86 -34.31 -4.99
N HIS A 501 12.93 -33.49 -5.48
CA HIS A 501 11.88 -32.87 -4.68
C HIS A 501 10.96 -33.91 -4.05
N ALA A 502 10.47 -34.90 -4.81
CA ALA A 502 9.67 -36.00 -4.27
C ALA A 502 10.43 -36.80 -3.19
N ARG A 503 11.74 -37.02 -3.37
CA ARG A 503 12.57 -37.69 -2.36
C ARG A 503 12.70 -36.84 -1.10
N ASP A 504 12.78 -35.52 -1.21
CA ASP A 504 12.96 -34.67 -0.05
C ASP A 504 11.65 -34.61 0.78
N GLU A 505 10.48 -34.65 0.15
CA GLU A 505 9.17 -34.50 0.83
C GLU A 505 8.45 -35.81 1.23
N HIS A 506 8.87 -36.99 0.74
CA HIS A 506 8.12 -38.25 0.91
C HIS A 506 7.88 -38.72 2.36
N ARG A 507 8.38 -37.99 3.37
CA ARG A 507 8.22 -38.31 4.80
C ARG A 507 7.63 -37.18 5.62
N ASP A 508 7.25 -36.06 5.00
CA ASP A 508 6.85 -34.86 5.76
C ASP A 508 5.56 -35.09 6.56
N PHE A 509 4.67 -35.94 6.07
CA PHE A 509 3.47 -36.36 6.79
C PHE A 509 3.78 -37.02 8.15
N GLN A 510 4.96 -37.61 8.33
CA GLN A 510 5.37 -38.20 9.60
C GLN A 510 5.63 -37.13 10.67
N MET A 511 5.97 -35.89 10.28
CA MET A 511 6.05 -34.76 11.22
C MET A 511 4.66 -34.36 11.69
N LEU A 512 3.67 -34.29 10.79
CA LEU A 512 2.26 -34.03 11.16
C LEU A 512 1.71 -35.07 12.14
N GLU A 513 1.98 -36.36 11.89
CA GLU A 513 1.57 -37.45 12.78
C GLU A 513 2.20 -37.33 14.17
N ARG A 514 3.49 -36.98 14.25
CA ARG A 514 4.21 -36.74 15.50
C ARG A 514 3.65 -35.52 16.24
N ASP A 515 3.48 -34.40 15.54
CA ASP A 515 2.93 -33.17 16.09
C ASP A 515 1.51 -33.44 16.65
N TYR A 516 0.64 -34.15 15.92
CA TYR A 516 -0.73 -34.47 16.33
C TYR A 516 -0.79 -35.30 17.62
N VAL A 517 0.03 -36.35 17.71
CA VAL A 517 0.12 -37.19 18.92
C VAL A 517 0.69 -36.38 20.10
N SER A 518 1.68 -35.53 19.85
CA SER A 518 2.34 -34.73 20.89
C SER A 518 1.40 -33.70 21.56
N VAL A 519 0.31 -33.33 20.89
CA VAL A 519 -0.73 -32.42 21.42
C VAL A 519 -2.00 -33.16 21.86
N GLY A 520 -1.91 -34.47 22.07
CA GLY A 520 -2.98 -35.29 22.65
C GLY A 520 -3.98 -35.88 21.66
N GLY A 521 -3.67 -35.89 20.36
CA GLY A 521 -4.42 -36.66 19.36
C GLY A 521 -4.06 -38.16 19.38
N GLN A 522 -4.97 -39.03 18.90
CA GLN A 522 -4.67 -40.45 18.72
C GLN A 522 -4.12 -40.72 17.31
N LEU A 523 -3.09 -41.57 17.20
CA LEU A 523 -2.45 -41.83 15.91
C LEU A 523 -3.46 -42.41 14.90
N GLU A 524 -4.34 -43.30 15.34
CA GLU A 524 -5.36 -43.91 14.51
C GLU A 524 -6.29 -42.86 13.86
N GLU A 525 -6.68 -41.82 14.60
CA GLU A 525 -7.58 -40.77 14.10
C GLU A 525 -6.99 -39.97 12.93
N ILE A 526 -5.68 -39.68 12.96
CA ILE A 526 -5.03 -38.94 11.89
C ILE A 526 -4.70 -39.87 10.70
N LEU A 527 -4.42 -41.15 10.95
CA LEU A 527 -4.22 -42.14 9.90
C LEU A 527 -5.49 -42.37 9.07
N GLU A 528 -6.66 -42.40 9.73
CA GLU A 528 -7.99 -42.60 9.14
C GLU A 528 -8.64 -41.29 8.66
N ALA A 529 -7.93 -40.15 8.71
CA ALA A 529 -8.46 -38.87 8.29
C ALA A 529 -8.85 -38.85 6.81
N GLU A 530 -10.14 -38.63 6.54
CA GLU A 530 -10.65 -38.39 5.19
C GLU A 530 -10.28 -36.99 4.69
N GLN A 531 -10.13 -36.87 3.36
CA GLN A 531 -9.97 -35.58 2.70
C GLN A 531 -11.29 -34.80 2.79
N ASN A 532 -11.23 -33.53 3.19
CA ASN A 532 -12.37 -32.63 2.99
C ASN A 532 -12.55 -32.31 1.50
N LEU A 533 -13.68 -31.71 1.10
CA LEU A 533 -14.01 -31.47 -0.31
C LEU A 533 -12.93 -30.63 -1.01
N GLY A 534 -12.39 -29.63 -0.32
CA GLY A 534 -11.27 -28.83 -0.80
C GLY A 534 -10.01 -29.66 -1.04
N SER A 535 -9.67 -30.57 -0.12
CA SER A 535 -8.51 -31.48 -0.24
C SER A 535 -8.69 -32.50 -1.37
N GLU A 536 -9.89 -33.08 -1.51
CA GLU A 536 -10.21 -34.01 -2.61
C GLU A 536 -10.10 -33.29 -3.96
N ALA A 537 -10.70 -32.10 -4.07
CA ALA A 537 -10.66 -31.31 -5.30
C ALA A 537 -9.24 -30.88 -5.66
N LEU A 538 -8.45 -30.42 -4.67
CA LEU A 538 -7.05 -30.06 -4.85
C LEU A 538 -6.22 -31.25 -5.32
N SER A 539 -6.33 -32.39 -4.64
CA SER A 539 -5.57 -33.61 -4.96
C SER A 539 -5.96 -34.14 -6.33
N ALA A 540 -7.26 -34.24 -6.63
CA ALA A 540 -7.76 -34.67 -7.93
C ALA A 540 -7.26 -33.76 -9.06
N PHE A 541 -7.29 -32.44 -8.87
CA PHE A 541 -6.77 -31.49 -9.85
C PHE A 541 -5.27 -31.68 -10.08
N ILE A 542 -4.46 -31.73 -9.02
CA ILE A 542 -2.99 -31.85 -9.15
C ILE A 542 -2.60 -33.19 -9.76
N PHE A 543 -3.17 -34.31 -9.33
CA PHE A 543 -2.89 -35.63 -9.93
C PHE A 543 -3.31 -35.71 -11.40
N GLN A 544 -4.42 -35.06 -11.76
CA GLN A 544 -4.86 -34.97 -13.15
C GLN A 544 -3.83 -34.19 -13.99
N ARG A 545 -3.28 -33.07 -13.48
CA ARG A 545 -2.21 -32.32 -14.16
C ARG A 545 -0.92 -33.14 -14.25
N ALA A 546 -0.51 -33.77 -13.15
CA ALA A 546 0.71 -34.61 -13.05
C ALA A 546 0.70 -35.81 -14.01
N SER A 547 -0.48 -36.28 -14.40
CA SER A 547 -0.64 -37.42 -15.31
C SER A 547 -0.66 -37.03 -16.79
N ARG A 548 -0.56 -35.75 -17.13
CA ARG A 548 -0.45 -35.30 -18.52
C ARG A 548 0.96 -35.49 -19.03
N GLU A 549 1.10 -35.70 -20.33
CA GLU A 549 2.41 -35.65 -20.98
C GLU A 549 3.04 -34.27 -20.80
N ASN A 550 4.29 -34.25 -20.34
CA ASN A 550 5.08 -33.05 -20.08
C ASN A 550 4.34 -31.99 -19.21
N PRO A 551 4.09 -32.27 -17.92
CA PRO A 551 3.23 -31.46 -17.06
C PRO A 551 3.92 -30.20 -16.51
N ILE A 552 4.56 -29.41 -17.39
CA ILE A 552 5.33 -28.19 -17.03
C ILE A 552 4.49 -27.18 -16.26
N ASP A 553 3.19 -27.13 -16.50
CA ASP A 553 2.30 -26.20 -15.81
C ASP A 553 2.17 -26.45 -14.30
N LEU A 554 2.59 -27.63 -13.80
CA LEU A 554 2.66 -27.90 -12.36
C LEU A 554 3.66 -27.04 -11.60
N LEU A 555 4.58 -26.35 -12.30
CA LEU A 555 5.38 -25.30 -11.70
C LEU A 555 4.50 -24.24 -11.01
N GLY A 556 3.28 -24.02 -11.51
CA GLY A 556 2.31 -23.13 -10.88
C GLY A 556 1.74 -23.67 -9.57
N SER A 557 1.57 -24.99 -9.45
CA SER A 557 1.16 -25.61 -8.18
C SER A 557 2.30 -25.58 -7.16
N ILE A 558 3.52 -25.93 -7.60
CA ILE A 558 4.75 -25.88 -6.78
C ILE A 558 4.94 -24.45 -6.24
N PHE A 559 4.80 -23.42 -7.09
CA PHE A 559 4.87 -22.02 -6.68
C PHE A 559 3.95 -21.67 -5.50
N ILE A 560 2.72 -22.18 -5.48
CA ILE A 560 1.77 -21.94 -4.39
C ILE A 560 2.11 -22.75 -3.13
N VAL A 561 2.43 -24.04 -3.29
CA VAL A 561 2.68 -24.94 -2.16
C VAL A 561 3.99 -24.59 -1.44
N GLU A 562 5.09 -24.45 -2.19
CA GLU A 562 6.38 -24.03 -1.62
C GLU A 562 6.32 -22.59 -1.07
N GLY A 563 5.54 -21.73 -1.74
CA GLY A 563 5.29 -20.38 -1.26
C GLY A 563 4.65 -20.38 0.14
N LEU A 564 3.70 -21.27 0.40
CA LEU A 564 3.06 -21.43 1.72
C LEU A 564 4.06 -21.83 2.80
N GLY A 565 4.89 -22.83 2.52
CA GLY A 565 5.92 -23.27 3.43
C GLY A 565 6.91 -22.15 3.74
N ASN A 566 7.55 -21.62 2.70
CA ASN A 566 8.60 -20.60 2.83
C ASN A 566 8.09 -19.28 3.43
N ARG A 567 6.88 -18.82 3.08
CA ARG A 567 6.41 -17.46 3.43
C ARG A 567 5.44 -17.43 4.62
N MET A 568 4.69 -18.50 4.88
CA MET A 568 3.61 -18.51 5.88
C MET A 568 3.82 -19.50 7.02
N ALA A 569 4.38 -20.69 6.76
CA ALA A 569 4.44 -21.75 7.77
C ALA A 569 5.18 -21.33 9.04
N GLY A 570 6.33 -20.67 8.91
CA GLY A 570 7.09 -20.15 10.06
C GLY A 570 6.32 -19.08 10.87
N GLN A 571 5.54 -18.22 10.21
CA GLN A 571 4.72 -17.21 10.90
C GLN A 571 3.57 -17.86 11.67
N TRP A 572 2.89 -18.83 11.06
CA TRP A 572 1.85 -19.60 11.72
C TRP A 572 2.41 -20.43 12.87
N ALA A 573 3.61 -21.02 12.70
CA ALA A 573 4.28 -21.74 13.77
C ALA A 573 4.51 -20.85 15.00
N ALA A 574 5.06 -19.64 14.80
CA ALA A 574 5.30 -18.69 15.87
C ALA A 574 3.99 -18.26 16.58
N LEU A 575 2.93 -17.98 15.81
CA LEU A 575 1.63 -17.60 16.38
C LEU A 575 0.98 -18.76 17.16
N ILE A 576 1.00 -19.98 16.63
CA ILE A 576 0.42 -21.16 17.29
C ILE A 576 1.20 -21.46 18.58
N GLN A 577 2.53 -21.42 18.56
CA GLN A 577 3.36 -21.57 19.76
C GLN A 577 3.02 -20.52 20.81
N GLN A 578 2.87 -19.27 20.40
CA GLN A 578 2.52 -18.18 21.30
C GLN A 578 1.11 -18.36 21.90
N SER A 579 0.12 -18.75 21.09
CA SER A 579 -1.27 -18.89 21.52
C SER A 579 -1.50 -20.10 22.41
N LEU A 580 -0.80 -21.22 22.15
CA LEU A 580 -1.05 -22.50 22.81
C LEU A 580 0.04 -22.90 23.82
N GLY A 581 1.16 -22.17 23.89
CA GLY A 581 2.29 -22.48 24.76
C GLY A 581 3.03 -23.77 24.37
N LEU A 582 3.04 -24.11 23.08
CA LEU A 582 3.67 -25.33 22.57
C LEU A 582 5.18 -25.18 22.41
N ASP A 583 5.91 -26.28 22.59
CA ASP A 583 7.34 -26.33 22.30
C ASP A 583 7.63 -26.52 20.79
N LYS A 584 8.91 -26.47 20.39
CA LYS A 584 9.32 -26.64 18.98
C LYS A 584 9.08 -28.04 18.43
N THR A 585 9.06 -29.06 19.29
CA THR A 585 8.87 -30.46 18.91
C THR A 585 7.40 -30.81 18.66
N GLN A 586 6.47 -30.00 19.18
CA GLN A 586 5.02 -30.13 18.98
C GLN A 586 4.50 -29.38 17.74
N ILE A 587 5.38 -28.66 17.05
CA ILE A 587 5.08 -27.88 15.83
C ILE A 587 6.24 -27.99 14.83
N SER A 588 6.78 -29.20 14.72
CA SER A 588 7.96 -29.48 13.93
C SER A 588 7.71 -29.33 12.44
N PHE A 589 6.51 -29.69 11.94
CA PHE A 589 6.17 -29.61 10.52
C PHE A 589 6.21 -28.17 10.00
N LEU A 590 5.49 -27.24 10.64
CA LEU A 590 5.43 -25.85 10.19
C LEU A 590 6.77 -25.13 10.33
N ASN A 591 7.55 -25.44 11.38
CA ASN A 591 8.89 -24.89 11.53
C ASN A 591 9.85 -25.41 10.44
N TYR A 592 9.78 -26.71 10.11
CA TYR A 592 10.63 -27.30 9.07
C TYR A 592 10.39 -26.64 7.71
N HIS A 593 9.14 -26.50 7.28
CA HIS A 593 8.82 -25.86 6.00
C HIS A 593 9.09 -24.34 5.99
N GLY A 594 9.00 -23.69 7.15
CA GLY A 594 9.41 -22.30 7.29
C GLY A 594 10.93 -22.06 7.14
N GLU A 595 11.76 -23.08 7.38
CA GLU A 595 13.23 -22.96 7.35
C GLU A 595 13.87 -23.61 6.10
N ASN A 596 13.23 -24.61 5.48
CA ASN A 596 13.89 -25.47 4.47
C ASN A 596 13.38 -25.27 3.02
N ASP A 597 12.24 -24.62 2.81
CA ASP A 597 11.62 -24.50 1.48
C ASP A 597 12.29 -23.42 0.60
N GLU A 598 13.18 -22.59 1.15
CA GLU A 598 13.91 -21.57 0.39
C GLU A 598 14.71 -22.19 -0.77
N ALA A 599 15.31 -23.36 -0.56
CA ALA A 599 16.09 -24.07 -1.58
C ALA A 599 15.22 -24.59 -2.74
N HIS A 600 13.94 -24.86 -2.51
CA HIS A 600 13.00 -25.24 -3.56
C HIS A 600 12.58 -24.04 -4.38
N VAL A 601 12.29 -22.91 -3.73
CA VAL A 601 11.93 -21.65 -4.39
C VAL A 601 13.04 -21.16 -5.32
N GLN A 602 14.31 -21.18 -4.86
CA GLN A 602 15.45 -20.77 -5.71
C GLN A 602 15.58 -21.63 -6.99
N LYS A 603 15.31 -22.94 -6.88
CA LYS A 603 15.35 -23.84 -8.05
C LYS A 603 14.15 -23.61 -8.98
N LEU A 604 12.97 -23.31 -8.42
CA LEU A 604 11.79 -22.95 -9.18
C LEU A 604 12.01 -21.68 -10.01
N ASP A 605 12.63 -20.66 -9.43
CA ASP A 605 12.93 -19.39 -10.12
C ASP A 605 13.80 -19.60 -11.37
N ALA A 606 14.75 -20.53 -11.33
CA ALA A 606 15.56 -20.88 -12.50
C ALA A 606 14.73 -21.44 -13.65
N PHE A 607 13.69 -22.24 -13.36
CA PHE A 607 12.79 -22.78 -14.39
C PHE A 607 11.80 -21.75 -14.94
N LEU A 608 11.34 -20.81 -14.10
CA LEU A 608 10.44 -19.73 -14.53
C LEU A 608 11.16 -18.72 -15.46
N ASN A 609 12.48 -18.61 -15.35
CA ASN A 609 13.33 -17.76 -16.17
C ASN A 609 14.02 -18.48 -17.33
N ALA A 610 13.62 -19.71 -17.66
CA ALA A 610 14.28 -20.49 -18.70
C ALA A 610 13.98 -19.96 -20.12
N ASP A 611 14.98 -19.99 -21.01
CA ASP A 611 14.90 -19.47 -22.39
C ASP A 611 13.79 -20.12 -23.24
N TRP A 612 13.35 -21.34 -22.90
CA TRP A 612 12.28 -22.04 -23.60
C TRP A 612 10.87 -21.60 -23.17
N MET A 613 10.74 -20.66 -22.22
CA MET A 613 9.46 -20.17 -21.73
C MET A 613 8.69 -19.43 -22.83
N THR A 614 7.53 -19.97 -23.20
CA THR A 614 6.61 -19.34 -24.18
C THR A 614 5.38 -18.78 -23.49
N ALA A 615 4.74 -17.76 -24.09
CA ALA A 615 3.51 -17.16 -23.55
C ALA A 615 2.41 -18.20 -23.28
N ALA A 616 2.30 -19.22 -24.14
CA ALA A 616 1.33 -20.32 -23.96
C ALA A 616 1.66 -21.20 -22.74
N ILE A 617 2.95 -21.47 -22.47
CA ILE A 617 3.36 -22.21 -21.27
C ILE A 617 3.12 -21.36 -20.02
N ALA A 618 3.55 -20.09 -20.03
CA ALA A 618 3.35 -19.15 -18.94
C ALA A 618 1.86 -19.04 -18.56
N ALA A 619 0.97 -18.87 -19.52
CA ALA A 619 -0.48 -18.81 -19.28
C ALA A 619 -1.03 -20.09 -18.63
N ARG A 620 -0.50 -21.27 -18.99
CA ARG A 620 -0.89 -22.53 -18.34
C ARG A 620 -0.37 -22.62 -16.90
N ILE A 621 0.87 -22.20 -16.65
CA ILE A 621 1.47 -22.14 -15.30
C ILE A 621 0.62 -21.23 -14.40
N VAL A 622 0.34 -20.01 -14.84
CA VAL A 622 -0.48 -19.04 -14.09
C VAL A 622 -1.87 -19.59 -13.81
N LYS A 623 -2.54 -20.18 -14.81
CA LYS A 623 -3.85 -20.80 -14.61
C LYS A 623 -3.80 -21.94 -13.59
N THR A 624 -2.76 -22.78 -13.64
CA THR A 624 -2.58 -23.85 -12.65
C THR A 624 -2.37 -23.27 -11.26
N ALA A 625 -1.53 -22.25 -11.10
CA ALA A 625 -1.35 -21.54 -9.82
C ALA A 625 -2.66 -20.94 -9.27
N GLN A 626 -3.46 -20.29 -10.12
CA GLN A 626 -4.76 -19.73 -9.74
C GLN A 626 -5.74 -20.80 -9.23
N VAL A 627 -5.82 -21.94 -9.91
CA VAL A 627 -6.70 -23.04 -9.50
C VAL A 627 -6.19 -23.65 -8.19
N THR A 628 -4.88 -23.92 -8.09
CA THR A 628 -4.26 -24.46 -6.88
C THR A 628 -4.49 -23.55 -5.68
N ALA A 629 -4.25 -22.25 -5.80
CA ALA A 629 -4.51 -21.26 -4.74
C ALA A 629 -5.98 -21.28 -4.28
N ARG A 630 -6.94 -21.33 -5.21
CA ARG A 630 -8.37 -21.37 -4.87
C ARG A 630 -8.78 -22.66 -4.16
N LEU A 631 -8.28 -23.81 -4.62
CA LEU A 631 -8.59 -25.11 -4.04
C LEU A 631 -7.90 -25.29 -2.68
N TYR A 632 -6.67 -24.80 -2.52
CA TYR A 632 -5.98 -24.78 -1.22
C TYR A 632 -6.71 -23.90 -0.21
N ARG A 633 -7.20 -22.72 -0.64
CA ARG A 633 -8.05 -21.88 0.21
C ARG A 633 -9.32 -22.64 0.64
N LEU A 634 -9.99 -23.31 -0.29
CA LEU A 634 -11.18 -24.12 0.00
C LEU A 634 -10.87 -25.24 1.01
N GLN A 635 -9.74 -25.93 0.87
CA GLN A 635 -9.28 -26.93 1.84
C GLN A 635 -9.22 -26.36 3.26
N LEU A 636 -8.69 -25.14 3.43
CA LEU A 636 -8.58 -24.50 4.74
C LEU A 636 -9.92 -23.91 5.24
N GLU A 637 -10.81 -23.47 4.33
CA GLU A 637 -12.16 -22.99 4.65
C GLU A 637 -13.03 -24.08 5.29
N GLU A 638 -12.77 -25.34 4.94
CA GLU A 638 -13.56 -26.51 5.38
C GLU A 638 -12.97 -27.24 6.61
N ILE A 639 -12.01 -26.65 7.32
CA ILE A 639 -11.38 -27.32 8.49
C ILE A 639 -12.30 -27.40 9.71
N ASP A 640 -13.43 -26.70 9.75
CA ASP A 640 -14.40 -26.78 10.86
C ASP A 640 -15.86 -26.62 10.39
N LEU A 641 -16.27 -27.43 9.41
CA LEU A 641 -17.69 -27.67 9.08
C LEU A 641 -18.23 -28.93 9.76
#